data_AF-A0A957PDL2-F1
#
_entry.id   AF-A0A957PDL2-F1
#
_cell.length_a   1.000
_cell.length_b   1.000
_cell.length_c   1.000
_cell.angle_alpha   90.00
_cell.angle_beta   90.00
_cell.angle_gamma   90.00
#
_symmetry.space_group_name_H-M   'P 1'
#
loop_
_entity.id
_entity.type
_entity.pdbx_description
1 polymer ?
#
loop_
_entity_poly.entity_id
_entity_poly.type
_entity_poly.pdbx_seq_one_letter_code
_entity_poly.pdbx_strand_id
1 'polypeptide(L)'
;MKQNHIARALVALAAVLGLALVAVSVMQTSASSVGAITLAEPAKKLAAPQVAPNAAPSVALQIVNVSAPDINCIFDLDCTITVDDFSDVFAVPGATGQGQLISRLWPIGEKGTKGEGLYPYLYRVDLTQAAATTAVVCVESIDIDFGGPVEKLDYNGDNEVEDVFVVTGGGVGSVAPALAEQTGTSINFYFKPAVCPSGGDQGGDSFYFGLASKQPPQDIVATVNSSTGPIGTPKSRAPETAPVCQPFQSPTEIRAPGLINFDDLGEADTIGAHYQPTHGVTFEDSATMRAIIYNQSLHPTEPTEPNSKPNYAINNAVFPSTSSGVPMLIQFDSPKTHVGLYMGNGESGGILGVLRAFDAAGNQICIARGDVPEDVVQFIGVHDTGGRIASITLDYGDTTITEAIDDLYFAPYTPPTATATPTTTVTSTVVADTPTATTEPATATPTTLPVTPTSTPVTPTNTPVAPSPTPSPTPTNTAIVANPVIAAPYSPIKAVVALPPVFKPDLSIHGIEITQGIQCFDNSKGLASCPDNSLPVAAKKNTTARIYLKYSGFLSSSMSNVPVRLHIFANGVEYIANASGKATTTINQGNSDSANIYFNVNFSNDVNVTFYAEVDPNNSISETNESNNRYPASGTISMTFRKRTTLDIVGQRLRYHPSGYTGDQYAGGWAVNGGGADFMEQMLPIRNNGIDYSVKSGYLNWTTSLGSGDGQHDLIQYLNSRWIMENALSWLFGAGAFTGAEHVYGWAPNDGYSGGHADMPVYPHAGGLGVVGIGTDRPGASTDNPGGGALIMAHELIHDYDVKHTNTADACGSNDSSSSFPYG
;
A
#
# COMPACT_ATOMS: atom_id res chain seq x y z
N MET A 1 -0.71 60.48 -0.98
CA MET A 1 0.09 60.07 -2.16
C MET A 1 0.14 58.55 -2.40
N LYS A 2 0.02 57.66 -1.40
CA LYS A 2 -0.02 56.20 -1.62
C LYS A 2 -1.34 55.63 -2.20
N GLN A 3 -2.49 56.30 -2.03
CA GLN A 3 -3.78 55.86 -2.60
C GLN A 3 -3.89 56.00 -4.13
N ASN A 4 -3.09 56.87 -4.77
CA ASN A 4 -3.17 57.11 -6.22
C ASN A 4 -2.45 56.06 -7.08
N HIS A 5 -1.59 55.23 -6.49
CA HIS A 5 -0.88 54.17 -7.21
C HIS A 5 -1.71 52.88 -7.29
N ILE A 6 -2.57 52.61 -6.31
CA ILE A 6 -3.44 51.43 -6.29
C ILE A 6 -4.61 51.58 -7.29
N ALA A 7 -5.20 52.78 -7.38
CA ALA A 7 -6.26 53.07 -8.35
C ALA A 7 -5.80 52.93 -9.81
N ARG A 8 -4.52 53.20 -10.11
CA ARG A 8 -3.96 53.06 -11.48
C ARG A 8 -3.64 51.61 -11.84
N ALA A 9 -3.31 50.76 -10.86
CA ALA A 9 -3.11 49.32 -11.07
C ALA A 9 -4.45 48.59 -11.33
N LEU A 10 -5.52 48.98 -10.64
CA LEU A 10 -6.87 48.40 -10.82
C LEU A 10 -7.48 48.70 -12.20
N VAL A 11 -7.22 49.88 -12.77
CA VAL A 11 -7.70 50.23 -14.12
C VAL A 11 -6.96 49.46 -15.22
N ALA A 12 -5.70 49.10 -15.01
CA ALA A 12 -4.94 48.26 -15.95
C ALA A 12 -5.38 46.79 -15.91
N LEU A 13 -5.80 46.28 -14.74
CA LEU A 13 -6.25 44.90 -14.56
C LEU A 13 -7.64 44.64 -15.18
N ALA A 14 -8.54 45.62 -15.12
CA ALA A 14 -9.86 45.54 -15.75
C ALA A 14 -9.79 45.44 -17.29
N ALA A 15 -8.70 45.92 -17.91
CA ALA A 15 -8.49 45.84 -19.36
C ALA A 15 -8.00 44.45 -19.83
N VAL A 16 -7.42 43.64 -18.94
CA VAL A 16 -6.87 42.31 -19.28
C VAL A 16 -7.91 41.20 -19.09
N LEU A 17 -8.80 41.32 -18.10
CA LEU A 17 -9.85 40.34 -17.81
C LEU A 17 -11.03 40.34 -18.81
N GLY A 18 -11.19 41.40 -19.60
CA GLY A 18 -12.25 41.50 -20.60
C GLY A 18 -12.10 40.60 -21.83
N LEU A 19 -10.96 39.90 -21.99
CA LEU A 19 -10.64 39.14 -23.21
C LEU A 19 -10.77 37.60 -23.07
N ALA A 20 -11.05 37.07 -21.88
CA ALA A 20 -10.96 35.62 -21.61
C ALA A 20 -12.31 34.88 -21.48
N LEU A 21 -13.46 35.55 -21.65
CA LEU A 21 -14.79 34.92 -21.47
C LEU A 21 -15.55 34.74 -22.80
N VAL A 22 -15.03 33.93 -23.73
CA VAL A 22 -15.82 33.33 -24.82
C VAL A 22 -15.27 31.93 -25.11
N ALA A 23 -16.14 30.91 -24.98
CA ALA A 23 -15.97 29.45 -25.14
C ALA A 23 -15.92 28.76 -23.76
N VAL A 24 -16.82 27.86 -23.36
CA VAL A 24 -17.41 26.72 -24.07
C VAL A 24 -18.75 26.36 -23.41
N SER A 25 -19.75 25.93 -24.19
CA SER A 25 -20.96 25.30 -23.66
C SER A 25 -21.44 24.17 -24.58
N VAL A 26 -22.03 23.14 -23.95
CA VAL A 26 -22.94 22.08 -24.44
C VAL A 26 -22.34 20.78 -25.01
N MET A 27 -22.61 19.65 -24.34
CA MET A 27 -23.26 18.48 -24.97
C MET A 27 -23.93 17.53 -23.96
N GLN A 28 -25.00 16.89 -24.44
CA GLN A 28 -26.11 16.23 -23.74
C GLN A 28 -26.12 14.71 -23.97
N THR A 29 -26.50 13.95 -22.93
CA THR A 29 -27.25 12.68 -22.84
C THR A 29 -27.43 11.72 -24.03
N SER A 30 -27.31 10.40 -23.78
CA SER A 30 -28.33 9.37 -24.14
C SER A 30 -28.08 8.00 -23.47
N ALA A 31 -29.17 7.34 -23.06
CA ALA A 31 -29.26 6.01 -22.42
C ALA A 31 -29.88 4.95 -23.34
N SER A 32 -29.79 3.65 -22.95
CA SER A 32 -30.63 2.44 -23.29
C SER A 32 -29.71 1.19 -23.44
N SER A 33 -30.03 -0.07 -23.15
CA SER A 33 -31.21 -0.83 -22.70
C SER A 33 -30.81 -2.26 -22.25
N VAL A 34 -31.64 -2.88 -21.41
CA VAL A 34 -31.49 -4.20 -20.75
C VAL A 34 -31.94 -5.38 -21.64
N GLY A 35 -31.31 -6.55 -21.48
CA GLY A 35 -31.80 -7.85 -22.00
C GLY A 35 -31.68 -8.95 -20.93
N ALA A 36 -32.78 -9.69 -20.70
CA ALA A 36 -32.94 -10.72 -19.67
C ALA A 36 -32.76 -12.15 -20.22
N ILE A 37 -32.24 -13.09 -19.42
CA ILE A 37 -32.26 -14.54 -19.70
C ILE A 37 -32.61 -15.34 -18.42
N THR A 38 -33.42 -16.39 -18.62
CA THR A 38 -34.18 -17.22 -17.68
C THR A 38 -33.44 -18.43 -17.08
N LEU A 39 -33.99 -18.90 -15.94
CA LEU A 39 -33.54 -19.95 -14.99
C LEU A 39 -33.76 -21.41 -15.44
N ALA A 40 -32.99 -22.35 -14.86
CA ALA A 40 -33.26 -23.81 -14.85
C ALA A 40 -32.98 -24.47 -13.49
N GLU A 41 -33.73 -25.54 -13.20
CA GLU A 41 -34.01 -26.25 -11.93
C GLU A 41 -32.91 -27.21 -11.37
N PRO A 42 -33.05 -27.71 -10.11
CA PRO A 42 -31.95 -28.25 -9.31
C PRO A 42 -31.82 -29.79 -9.27
N ALA A 43 -30.60 -30.28 -9.03
CA ALA A 43 -30.28 -31.70 -8.83
C ALA A 43 -30.09 -32.08 -7.34
N LYS A 44 -30.46 -33.33 -7.04
CA LYS A 44 -30.71 -33.95 -5.73
C LYS A 44 -29.42 -34.46 -5.07
N LYS A 45 -29.22 -34.15 -3.78
CA LYS A 45 -28.01 -34.45 -2.98
C LYS A 45 -28.09 -35.82 -2.27
N LEU A 46 -27.07 -36.67 -2.47
CA LEU A 46 -26.79 -37.91 -1.73
C LEU A 46 -25.77 -37.66 -0.60
N ALA A 47 -25.80 -38.51 0.42
CA ALA A 47 -25.09 -38.35 1.70
C ALA A 47 -23.55 -38.40 1.60
N ALA A 48 -22.87 -37.60 2.42
CA ALA A 48 -21.41 -37.46 2.45
C ALA A 48 -20.73 -38.41 3.48
N PRO A 49 -19.67 -39.14 3.10
CA PRO A 49 -18.77 -39.84 4.01
C PRO A 49 -17.60 -38.94 4.49
N GLN A 50 -16.93 -39.40 5.56
CA GLN A 50 -15.83 -38.73 6.28
C GLN A 50 -14.69 -38.21 5.39
N VAL A 51 -14.20 -37.01 5.72
CA VAL A 51 -13.25 -36.20 4.94
C VAL A 51 -11.79 -36.60 5.24
N ALA A 52 -11.10 -37.11 4.22
CA ALA A 52 -9.63 -37.17 4.15
C ALA A 52 -9.06 -35.75 4.02
N PRO A 53 -7.79 -35.48 4.41
CA PRO A 53 -7.17 -34.16 4.22
C PRO A 53 -7.38 -33.70 2.78
N ASN A 54 -7.97 -32.51 2.62
CA ASN A 54 -8.31 -31.96 1.32
C ASN A 54 -7.04 -31.92 0.46
N ALA A 55 -7.02 -32.72 -0.60
CA ALA A 55 -6.07 -32.53 -1.68
C ALA A 55 -6.16 -31.05 -2.12
N ALA A 56 -5.01 -30.43 -2.39
CA ALA A 56 -5.00 -29.07 -2.91
C ALA A 56 -5.93 -28.99 -4.14
N PRO A 57 -6.74 -27.93 -4.26
CA PRO A 57 -7.66 -27.82 -5.38
C PRO A 57 -6.87 -27.82 -6.70
N SER A 58 -7.28 -28.68 -7.63
CA SER A 58 -6.79 -28.68 -9.01
C SER A 58 -7.47 -27.56 -9.79
N VAL A 59 -6.68 -26.75 -10.51
CA VAL A 59 -7.14 -25.65 -11.37
C VAL A 59 -6.92 -26.04 -12.82
N ALA A 60 -7.99 -26.07 -13.62
CA ALA A 60 -7.86 -26.30 -15.07
C ALA A 60 -7.25 -25.07 -15.76
N LEU A 61 -6.24 -25.30 -16.60
CA LEU A 61 -5.56 -24.28 -17.38
C LEU A 61 -6.14 -24.17 -18.80
N GLN A 62 -6.28 -22.95 -19.31
CA GLN A 62 -6.79 -22.70 -20.66
C GLN A 62 -5.69 -22.99 -21.70
N ILE A 63 -5.99 -23.92 -22.61
CA ILE A 63 -5.09 -24.33 -23.71
C ILE A 63 -5.58 -23.73 -25.02
N VAL A 64 -4.68 -23.14 -25.81
CA VAL A 64 -4.96 -22.64 -27.15
C VAL A 64 -3.97 -23.15 -28.19
N ASN A 65 -4.44 -23.38 -29.41
CA ASN A 65 -3.62 -23.77 -30.55
C ASN A 65 -3.12 -22.53 -31.29
N VAL A 66 -1.83 -22.52 -31.63
CA VAL A 66 -1.16 -21.42 -32.34
C VAL A 66 -0.33 -21.92 -33.52
N SER A 67 0.07 -21.00 -34.39
CA SER A 67 1.00 -21.22 -35.51
C SER A 67 2.37 -20.62 -35.23
N ALA A 68 3.41 -21.27 -35.73
CA ALA A 68 4.67 -20.62 -36.06
C ALA A 68 4.55 -19.98 -37.46
N PRO A 69 4.94 -18.71 -37.65
CA PRO A 69 5.73 -17.88 -36.73
C PRO A 69 4.92 -17.01 -35.75
N ASP A 70 3.59 -17.01 -35.77
CA ASP A 70 2.79 -16.06 -34.95
C ASP A 70 3.13 -16.10 -33.46
N ILE A 71 3.33 -17.30 -32.90
CA ILE A 71 3.74 -17.47 -31.50
C ILE A 71 5.16 -16.92 -31.22
N ASN A 72 6.05 -16.91 -32.20
CA ASN A 72 7.39 -16.34 -32.04
C ASN A 72 7.30 -14.82 -31.87
N CYS A 73 6.39 -14.17 -32.60
CA CYS A 73 6.17 -12.72 -32.54
C CYS A 73 5.65 -12.25 -31.16
N ILE A 74 5.15 -13.17 -30.32
CA ILE A 74 4.74 -12.87 -28.95
C ILE A 74 5.95 -12.52 -28.09
N PHE A 75 7.12 -13.11 -28.37
CA PHE A 75 8.32 -12.97 -27.54
C PHE A 75 9.50 -12.28 -28.24
N ASP A 76 9.48 -12.16 -29.57
CA ASP A 76 10.57 -11.56 -30.34
C ASP A 76 10.03 -10.60 -31.40
N LEU A 77 10.61 -9.40 -31.52
CA LEU A 77 10.12 -8.36 -32.44
C LEU A 77 10.30 -8.73 -33.91
N ASP A 78 11.26 -9.58 -34.26
CA ASP A 78 11.48 -10.04 -35.63
C ASP A 78 10.84 -11.41 -35.92
N CYS A 79 10.17 -11.97 -34.91
CA CYS A 79 9.51 -13.28 -34.92
C CYS A 79 10.46 -14.47 -35.16
N THR A 80 11.76 -14.30 -34.91
CA THR A 80 12.78 -15.34 -35.07
C THR A 80 13.36 -15.72 -33.72
N ILE A 81 13.06 -16.94 -33.29
CA ILE A 81 13.52 -17.44 -31.99
C ILE A 81 14.75 -18.32 -32.15
N THR A 82 15.79 -18.06 -31.36
CA THR A 82 16.89 -19.02 -31.15
C THR A 82 16.53 -19.95 -29.99
N VAL A 83 16.45 -21.25 -30.25
CA VAL A 83 16.03 -22.23 -29.24
C VAL A 83 17.21 -22.85 -28.49
N ASP A 84 17.03 -23.15 -27.22
CA ASP A 84 17.93 -23.98 -26.41
C ASP A 84 17.18 -25.24 -25.95
N ASP A 85 17.50 -26.38 -26.57
CA ASP A 85 16.85 -27.65 -26.32
C ASP A 85 17.61 -28.47 -25.27
N PHE A 86 16.87 -29.00 -24.31
CA PHE A 86 17.32 -29.97 -23.32
C PHE A 86 16.45 -31.23 -23.45
N SER A 87 17.05 -32.40 -23.36
CA SER A 87 16.31 -33.65 -23.51
C SER A 87 16.85 -34.76 -22.65
N ASP A 88 15.96 -35.61 -22.15
CA ASP A 88 16.31 -36.83 -21.44
C ASP A 88 15.40 -38.00 -21.88
N VAL A 89 15.93 -39.21 -21.76
CA VAL A 89 15.29 -40.43 -22.25
C VAL A 89 14.58 -41.20 -21.13
N PHE A 90 13.53 -41.94 -21.48
CA PHE A 90 12.85 -42.85 -20.56
C PHE A 90 12.46 -44.15 -21.26
N ALA A 91 12.39 -45.24 -20.50
CA ALA A 91 11.97 -46.54 -21.02
C ALA A 91 10.44 -46.57 -21.21
N VAL A 92 9.98 -47.08 -22.35
CA VAL A 92 8.55 -47.30 -22.60
C VAL A 92 8.27 -48.80 -22.44
N PRO A 93 7.53 -49.22 -21.40
CA PRO A 93 7.25 -50.64 -21.18
C PRO A 93 6.61 -51.30 -22.41
N GLY A 94 7.13 -52.47 -22.82
CA GLY A 94 6.62 -53.22 -23.97
C GLY A 94 7.12 -52.75 -25.35
N ALA A 95 7.93 -51.69 -25.41
CA ALA A 95 8.56 -51.22 -26.64
C ALA A 95 10.07 -51.55 -26.68
N THR A 96 10.62 -51.68 -27.88
CA THR A 96 12.06 -51.57 -28.15
C THR A 96 12.41 -50.12 -28.46
N GLY A 97 13.54 -49.64 -27.95
CA GLY A 97 13.94 -48.23 -28.05
C GLY A 97 13.59 -47.44 -26.80
N GLN A 98 13.61 -46.11 -26.92
CA GLN A 98 13.37 -45.18 -25.81
C GLN A 98 12.41 -44.08 -26.23
N GLY A 99 11.60 -43.61 -25.28
CA GLY A 99 10.92 -42.34 -25.39
C GLY A 99 11.83 -41.21 -24.94
N GLN A 100 11.57 -39.99 -25.40
CA GLN A 100 12.32 -38.80 -25.03
C GLN A 100 11.37 -37.70 -24.58
N LEU A 101 11.68 -37.04 -23.47
CA LEU A 101 11.08 -35.77 -23.11
C LEU A 101 12.06 -34.67 -23.51
N ILE A 102 11.58 -33.70 -24.28
CA ILE A 102 12.34 -32.54 -24.73
C ILE A 102 11.72 -31.31 -24.08
N SER A 103 12.52 -30.57 -23.31
CA SER A 103 12.20 -29.21 -22.90
C SER A 103 12.98 -28.22 -23.77
N ARG A 104 12.34 -27.12 -24.15
CA ARG A 104 12.88 -26.09 -25.02
C ARG A 104 12.71 -24.75 -24.34
N LEU A 105 13.80 -24.00 -24.27
CA LEU A 105 13.78 -22.61 -23.84
C LEU A 105 13.92 -21.69 -25.03
N TRP A 106 13.22 -20.57 -24.96
CA TRP A 106 13.39 -19.43 -25.83
C TRP A 106 14.13 -18.31 -25.08
N PRO A 107 14.65 -17.29 -25.77
CA PRO A 107 15.16 -16.09 -25.12
C PRO A 107 14.06 -15.42 -24.29
N ILE A 108 14.47 -14.62 -23.30
CA ILE A 108 13.54 -13.77 -22.56
C ILE A 108 12.82 -12.84 -23.55
N GLY A 109 11.51 -12.68 -23.39
CA GLY A 109 10.73 -11.88 -24.31
C GLY A 109 11.22 -10.44 -24.40
N GLU A 110 11.38 -9.94 -25.62
CA GLU A 110 11.98 -8.64 -25.88
C GLU A 110 11.05 -7.50 -25.45
N LYS A 111 11.67 -6.35 -25.14
CA LYS A 111 10.94 -5.14 -24.80
C LYS A 111 10.00 -4.71 -25.93
N GLY A 112 8.74 -4.44 -25.60
CA GLY A 112 7.70 -4.05 -26.55
C GLY A 112 6.94 -5.22 -27.19
N THR A 113 7.29 -6.46 -26.87
CA THR A 113 6.49 -7.65 -27.24
C THR A 113 5.42 -7.94 -26.18
N LYS A 114 4.45 -8.80 -26.48
CA LYS A 114 3.45 -9.22 -25.47
C LYS A 114 4.09 -10.03 -24.33
N GLY A 115 5.18 -10.74 -24.62
CA GLY A 115 5.94 -11.56 -23.68
C GLY A 115 7.12 -10.85 -23.00
N GLU A 116 7.19 -9.51 -23.02
CA GLU A 116 8.31 -8.74 -22.47
C GLU A 116 8.70 -9.21 -21.05
N GLY A 117 9.98 -9.60 -20.89
CA GLY A 117 10.53 -10.01 -19.59
C GLY A 117 10.14 -11.42 -19.14
N LEU A 118 9.47 -12.21 -19.97
CA LEU A 118 9.03 -13.57 -19.64
C LEU A 118 9.91 -14.64 -20.29
N TYR A 119 10.11 -15.75 -19.60
CA TYR A 119 10.77 -16.96 -20.08
C TYR A 119 9.74 -17.94 -20.64
N PRO A 120 9.83 -18.34 -21.92
CA PRO A 120 8.97 -19.37 -22.51
C PRO A 120 9.53 -20.76 -22.25
N TYR A 121 8.71 -21.65 -21.70
CA TYR A 121 9.05 -23.06 -21.45
C TYR A 121 8.17 -23.94 -22.33
N LEU A 122 8.79 -24.66 -23.27
CA LEU A 122 8.09 -25.55 -24.18
C LEU A 122 8.48 -27.01 -23.89
N TYR A 123 7.54 -27.93 -24.04
CA TYR A 123 7.71 -29.36 -23.80
C TYR A 123 7.22 -30.17 -24.99
N ARG A 124 7.87 -31.31 -25.25
CA ARG A 124 7.48 -32.28 -26.27
C ARG A 124 7.83 -33.70 -25.83
N VAL A 125 6.89 -34.61 -26.02
CA VAL A 125 7.09 -36.05 -25.86
C VAL A 125 7.35 -36.66 -27.24
N ASP A 126 8.52 -37.27 -27.43
CA ASP A 126 8.92 -37.89 -28.69
C ASP A 126 9.08 -39.40 -28.49
N LEU A 127 8.20 -40.19 -29.10
CA LEU A 127 8.29 -41.66 -29.10
C LEU A 127 8.68 -42.20 -30.48
N THR A 128 9.21 -41.36 -31.38
CA THR A 128 9.56 -41.79 -32.75
C THR A 128 10.63 -42.87 -32.78
N GLN A 129 11.48 -42.93 -31.74
CA GLN A 129 12.51 -43.95 -31.54
C GLN A 129 12.01 -45.19 -30.77
N ALA A 130 10.75 -45.23 -30.34
CA ALA A 130 10.14 -46.37 -29.67
C ALA A 130 9.25 -47.15 -30.64
N ALA A 131 9.49 -48.46 -30.76
CA ALA A 131 8.70 -49.39 -31.55
C ALA A 131 8.04 -50.42 -30.64
N ALA A 132 6.71 -50.54 -30.68
CA ALA A 132 6.00 -51.49 -29.83
C ALA A 132 6.26 -52.94 -30.30
N THR A 133 6.65 -53.82 -29.37
CA THR A 133 6.83 -55.26 -29.66
C THR A 133 5.67 -56.12 -29.13
N THR A 134 4.93 -55.60 -28.14
CA THR A 134 3.75 -56.19 -27.52
C THR A 134 2.71 -55.10 -27.24
N ALA A 135 1.72 -55.31 -26.37
CA ALA A 135 0.65 -54.35 -26.07
C ALA A 135 1.21 -52.92 -25.87
N VAL A 136 0.66 -51.97 -26.63
CA VAL A 136 1.18 -50.60 -26.75
C VAL A 136 0.92 -49.83 -25.46
N VAL A 137 1.98 -49.52 -24.70
CA VAL A 137 1.90 -48.55 -23.59
C VAL A 137 2.10 -47.15 -24.18
N CYS A 138 1.10 -46.30 -24.03
CA CYS A 138 1.12 -44.92 -24.50
C CYS A 138 1.34 -43.96 -23.32
N VAL A 139 1.91 -42.79 -23.62
CA VAL A 139 1.98 -41.66 -22.69
C VAL A 139 0.61 -40.98 -22.65
N GLU A 140 -0.05 -41.07 -21.50
CA GLU A 140 -1.36 -40.46 -21.27
C GLU A 140 -1.24 -39.10 -20.59
N SER A 141 -0.21 -38.89 -19.78
CA SER A 141 0.04 -37.59 -19.18
C SER A 141 1.51 -37.36 -18.83
N ILE A 142 1.89 -36.09 -18.69
CA ILE A 142 3.14 -35.69 -18.05
C ILE A 142 2.87 -34.75 -16.89
N ASP A 143 3.59 -34.93 -15.79
CA ASP A 143 3.57 -34.09 -14.61
C ASP A 143 4.89 -33.32 -14.52
N ILE A 144 4.80 -32.00 -14.53
CA ILE A 144 5.92 -31.07 -14.45
C ILE A 144 5.76 -30.23 -13.19
N ASP A 145 6.73 -30.29 -12.27
CA ASP A 145 6.85 -29.29 -11.20
C ASP A 145 7.31 -27.97 -11.82
N PHE A 146 6.35 -27.11 -12.16
CA PHE A 146 6.57 -25.87 -12.89
C PHE A 146 7.20 -24.79 -11.99
N GLY A 147 7.18 -24.98 -10.67
CA GLY A 147 7.87 -24.16 -9.68
C GLY A 147 7.31 -22.74 -9.48
N GLY A 148 7.21 -21.95 -10.55
CA GLY A 148 6.73 -20.57 -10.56
C GLY A 148 5.25 -20.44 -10.97
N PRO A 149 4.66 -19.25 -10.80
CA PRO A 149 3.35 -18.97 -11.37
C PRO A 149 3.41 -19.00 -12.91
N VAL A 150 2.31 -19.47 -13.52
CA VAL A 150 2.06 -19.37 -14.96
C VAL A 150 1.61 -17.94 -15.27
N GLU A 151 2.30 -17.29 -16.19
CA GLU A 151 1.93 -15.96 -16.68
C GLU A 151 1.02 -16.11 -17.90
N LYS A 152 -0.18 -15.53 -17.83
CA LYS A 152 -1.17 -15.62 -18.90
C LYS A 152 -0.87 -14.60 -19.99
N LEU A 153 -0.97 -15.02 -21.25
CA LEU A 153 -0.79 -14.16 -22.42
C LEU A 153 -1.86 -14.47 -23.47
N ASP A 154 -2.19 -13.48 -24.27
CA ASP A 154 -3.02 -13.64 -25.48
C ASP A 154 -2.18 -14.26 -26.60
N TYR A 155 -2.08 -15.59 -26.60
CA TYR A 155 -1.20 -16.33 -27.49
C TYR A 155 -1.75 -16.45 -28.91
N ASN A 156 -3.06 -16.40 -29.09
CA ASN A 156 -3.72 -16.56 -30.39
C ASN A 156 -4.16 -15.22 -31.04
N GLY A 157 -4.05 -14.10 -30.32
CA GLY A 157 -4.40 -12.77 -30.81
C GLY A 157 -5.89 -12.43 -30.76
N ASP A 158 -6.70 -13.14 -29.98
CA ASP A 158 -8.14 -12.89 -29.86
C ASP A 158 -8.52 -11.86 -28.78
N ASN A 159 -7.53 -11.36 -28.02
CA ASN A 159 -7.63 -10.45 -26.88
C ASN A 159 -8.16 -11.08 -25.57
N GLU A 160 -8.26 -12.40 -25.50
CA GLU A 160 -8.35 -13.14 -24.23
C GLU A 160 -6.95 -13.60 -23.81
N VAL A 161 -6.74 -13.91 -22.54
CA VAL A 161 -5.43 -14.39 -22.04
C VAL A 161 -5.53 -15.87 -21.69
N GLU A 162 -4.56 -16.66 -22.16
CA GLU A 162 -4.49 -18.10 -21.92
C GLU A 162 -3.29 -18.50 -21.07
N ASP A 163 -3.36 -19.70 -20.50
CA ASP A 163 -2.31 -20.26 -19.66
C ASP A 163 -1.27 -21.05 -20.48
N VAL A 164 -1.73 -21.76 -21.52
CA VAL A 164 -0.93 -22.73 -22.28
C VAL A 164 -1.15 -22.53 -23.79
N PHE A 165 -0.07 -22.53 -24.57
CA PHE A 165 -0.14 -22.57 -26.03
C PHE A 165 0.36 -23.90 -26.58
N VAL A 166 -0.16 -24.32 -27.74
CA VAL A 166 0.26 -25.53 -28.47
C VAL A 166 0.58 -25.17 -29.92
N VAL A 167 1.82 -25.42 -30.35
CA VAL A 167 2.30 -25.06 -31.69
C VAL A 167 1.87 -26.12 -32.71
N THR A 168 0.67 -25.94 -33.26
CA THR A 168 0.05 -26.90 -34.21
C THR A 168 0.24 -26.49 -35.67
N GLY A 169 0.31 -25.18 -35.97
CA GLY A 169 0.64 -24.67 -37.30
C GLY A 169 2.15 -24.51 -37.47
N GLY A 170 2.77 -25.19 -38.43
CA GLY A 170 4.21 -25.10 -38.70
C GLY A 170 5.13 -25.78 -37.66
N GLY A 171 4.57 -26.30 -36.56
CA GLY A 171 5.28 -27.11 -35.56
C GLY A 171 5.42 -28.57 -35.97
N VAL A 172 6.40 -29.28 -35.37
CA VAL A 172 6.51 -30.75 -35.42
C VAL A 172 5.63 -31.38 -34.36
N GLY A 173 5.07 -32.56 -34.62
CA GLY A 173 4.17 -33.25 -33.71
C GLY A 173 2.92 -33.78 -34.38
N SER A 174 2.20 -34.66 -33.69
CA SER A 174 0.91 -35.21 -34.14
C SER A 174 -0.19 -35.20 -33.08
N VAL A 175 0.17 -35.11 -31.79
CA VAL A 175 -0.77 -35.15 -30.67
C VAL A 175 -0.65 -33.90 -29.79
N ALA A 176 -1.76 -33.19 -29.56
CA ALA A 176 -1.81 -32.06 -28.63
C ALA A 176 -2.27 -32.52 -27.23
N PRO A 177 -1.85 -31.86 -26.14
CA PRO A 177 -2.52 -31.99 -24.85
C PRO A 177 -4.00 -31.59 -24.99
N ALA A 178 -4.89 -32.39 -24.42
CA ALA A 178 -6.32 -32.15 -24.41
C ALA A 178 -6.79 -31.40 -23.15
N LEU A 179 -6.01 -31.47 -22.07
CA LEU A 179 -6.30 -30.86 -20.77
C LEU A 179 -4.98 -30.59 -20.05
N ALA A 180 -4.93 -29.48 -19.30
CA ALA A 180 -3.86 -29.18 -18.38
C ALA A 180 -4.48 -28.80 -17.03
N GLU A 181 -3.97 -29.38 -15.96
CA GLU A 181 -4.45 -29.14 -14.59
C GLU A 181 -3.28 -28.80 -13.67
N GLN A 182 -3.41 -27.73 -12.90
CA GLN A 182 -2.41 -27.31 -11.94
C GLN A 182 -2.84 -27.64 -10.51
N THR A 183 -1.98 -28.33 -9.77
CA THR A 183 -2.15 -28.61 -8.33
C THR A 183 -0.90 -28.13 -7.58
N GLY A 184 -1.00 -26.98 -6.91
CA GLY A 184 0.18 -26.33 -6.32
C GLY A 184 1.16 -25.87 -7.40
N THR A 185 2.42 -26.30 -7.34
CA THR A 185 3.46 -25.99 -8.33
C THR A 185 3.50 -26.99 -9.49
N SER A 186 2.84 -28.15 -9.35
CA SER A 186 2.81 -29.19 -10.38
C SER A 186 1.69 -28.92 -11.39
N ILE A 187 2.01 -29.11 -12.68
CA ILE A 187 1.08 -29.06 -13.80
C ILE A 187 1.07 -30.42 -14.51
N ASN A 188 -0.11 -31.02 -14.61
CA ASN A 188 -0.32 -32.29 -15.30
C ASN A 188 -0.98 -32.04 -16.67
N PHE A 189 -0.28 -32.41 -17.74
CA PHE A 189 -0.77 -32.31 -19.12
C PHE A 189 -1.28 -33.67 -19.57
N TYR A 190 -2.55 -33.77 -19.92
CA TYR A 190 -3.21 -35.00 -20.35
C TYR A 190 -3.35 -35.04 -21.88
N PHE A 191 -3.01 -36.16 -22.49
CA PHE A 191 -3.09 -36.37 -23.94
C PHE A 191 -4.32 -37.20 -24.30
N LYS A 192 -5.14 -36.69 -25.24
CA LYS A 192 -6.29 -37.42 -25.79
C LYS A 192 -6.42 -37.13 -27.30
N PRO A 193 -6.03 -38.05 -28.20
CA PRO A 193 -5.52 -39.42 -27.91
C PRO A 193 -4.16 -39.40 -27.19
N ALA A 194 -3.80 -40.51 -26.54
CA ALA A 194 -2.50 -40.68 -25.91
C ALA A 194 -1.36 -40.71 -26.94
N VAL A 195 -0.13 -40.34 -26.55
CA VAL A 195 1.05 -40.42 -27.43
C VAL A 195 1.57 -41.85 -27.40
N CYS A 196 1.44 -42.57 -28.51
CA CYS A 196 1.74 -43.99 -28.58
C CYS A 196 2.98 -44.28 -29.43
N PRO A 197 3.82 -45.26 -29.05
CA PRO A 197 4.69 -45.94 -30.00
C PRO A 197 3.84 -46.54 -31.13
N SER A 198 4.31 -46.53 -32.36
CA SER A 198 3.55 -47.11 -33.46
C SER A 198 3.84 -48.61 -33.54
N GLY A 199 2.91 -49.35 -34.16
CA GLY A 199 3.09 -50.77 -34.50
C GLY A 199 3.96 -51.01 -35.74
N GLY A 200 4.74 -50.01 -36.18
CA GLY A 200 5.68 -50.05 -37.32
C GLY A 200 7.01 -49.35 -36.98
N ASP A 201 7.79 -48.94 -37.98
CA ASP A 201 9.18 -48.47 -37.80
C ASP A 201 9.35 -47.09 -37.10
N GLN A 202 8.29 -46.35 -36.75
CA GLN A 202 8.39 -45.02 -36.10
C GLN A 202 7.20 -44.69 -35.20
N GLY A 203 7.41 -44.46 -33.89
CA GLY A 203 6.35 -44.04 -32.97
C GLY A 203 5.83 -42.61 -33.15
N GLY A 204 4.75 -42.27 -32.45
CA GLY A 204 4.14 -40.93 -32.49
C GLY A 204 4.86 -39.92 -31.59
N ASP A 205 4.48 -38.67 -31.70
CA ASP A 205 5.04 -37.55 -30.94
C ASP A 205 3.98 -36.49 -30.63
N SER A 206 4.21 -35.73 -29.56
CA SER A 206 3.37 -34.56 -29.28
C SER A 206 3.80 -33.35 -30.11
N PHE A 207 2.89 -32.40 -30.29
CA PHE A 207 3.29 -31.03 -30.60
C PHE A 207 4.12 -30.45 -29.46
N TYR A 208 4.88 -29.38 -29.74
CA TYR A 208 5.39 -28.54 -28.67
C TYR A 208 4.22 -27.78 -28.03
N PHE A 209 4.16 -27.80 -26.72
CA PHE A 209 3.25 -27.00 -25.92
C PHE A 209 4.03 -26.26 -24.85
N GLY A 210 3.62 -25.05 -24.51
CA GLY A 210 4.39 -24.23 -23.59
C GLY A 210 3.58 -23.25 -22.79
N LEU A 211 4.28 -22.64 -21.82
CA LEU A 211 3.78 -21.65 -20.87
C LEU A 211 4.86 -20.58 -20.69
N ALA A 212 4.48 -19.43 -20.13
CA ALA A 212 5.40 -18.37 -19.77
C ALA A 212 5.56 -18.23 -18.25
N SER A 213 6.74 -17.83 -17.79
CA SER A 213 6.97 -17.45 -16.39
C SER A 213 7.97 -16.30 -16.28
N LYS A 214 7.90 -15.54 -15.17
CA LYS A 214 8.91 -14.54 -14.82
C LYS A 214 10.17 -15.14 -14.22
N GLN A 215 10.11 -16.38 -13.75
CA GLN A 215 11.25 -17.02 -13.08
C GLN A 215 12.22 -17.59 -14.12
N PRO A 216 13.54 -17.52 -13.89
CA PRO A 216 14.56 -18.10 -14.76
C PRO A 216 14.50 -19.64 -14.74
N PRO A 217 15.12 -20.35 -15.70
CA PRO A 217 15.04 -21.82 -15.78
C PRO A 217 15.89 -22.54 -14.74
N GLN A 218 15.35 -23.62 -14.17
CA GLN A 218 16.06 -24.66 -13.42
C GLN A 218 15.84 -26.05 -14.02
N ASP A 219 16.78 -26.96 -13.75
CA ASP A 219 16.61 -28.38 -14.05
C ASP A 219 15.68 -29.04 -13.03
N ILE A 220 14.71 -29.81 -13.50
CA ILE A 220 13.76 -30.59 -12.70
C ILE A 220 13.72 -32.05 -13.15
N VAL A 221 12.97 -32.88 -12.43
CA VAL A 221 12.61 -34.23 -12.83
C VAL A 221 11.10 -34.27 -13.07
N ALA A 222 10.69 -34.49 -14.33
CA ALA A 222 9.29 -34.65 -14.69
C ALA A 222 8.84 -36.10 -14.46
N THR A 223 7.54 -36.35 -14.32
CA THR A 223 6.99 -37.71 -14.29
C THR A 223 6.16 -37.97 -15.54
N VAL A 224 6.44 -39.06 -16.27
CA VAL A 224 5.69 -39.47 -17.45
C VAL A 224 4.78 -40.63 -17.07
N ASN A 225 3.48 -40.51 -17.35
CA ASN A 225 2.45 -41.46 -16.92
C ASN A 225 1.76 -42.17 -18.10
N SER A 226 1.32 -43.39 -17.83
CA SER A 226 0.45 -44.22 -18.68
C SER A 226 -0.81 -44.63 -17.90
N SER A 227 -1.74 -45.33 -18.55
CA SER A 227 -2.90 -45.94 -17.87
C SER A 227 -2.53 -46.94 -16.78
N THR A 228 -1.30 -47.45 -16.78
CA THR A 228 -0.79 -48.38 -15.75
C THR A 228 0.00 -47.69 -14.63
N GLY A 229 0.15 -46.37 -14.68
CA GLY A 229 0.93 -45.57 -13.72
C GLY A 229 2.20 -44.95 -14.35
N PRO A 230 3.12 -44.44 -13.51
CA PRO A 230 4.37 -43.81 -13.95
C PRO A 230 5.25 -44.77 -14.75
N ILE A 231 5.74 -44.34 -15.91
CA ILE A 231 6.62 -45.11 -16.79
C ILE A 231 8.03 -44.55 -16.90
N GLY A 232 8.27 -43.31 -16.44
CA GLY A 232 9.61 -42.72 -16.43
C GLY A 232 9.66 -41.40 -15.67
N THR A 233 10.88 -41.01 -15.29
CA THR A 233 11.17 -39.74 -14.61
C THR A 233 12.32 -38.98 -15.31
N PRO A 234 12.15 -38.56 -16.57
CA PRO A 234 13.19 -37.85 -17.32
C PRO A 234 13.46 -36.47 -16.72
N LYS A 235 14.70 -36.00 -16.83
CA LYS A 235 15.03 -34.60 -16.54
C LYS A 235 14.34 -33.67 -17.53
N SER A 236 14.00 -32.47 -17.06
CA SER A 236 13.38 -31.42 -17.85
C SER A 236 13.83 -30.05 -17.31
N ARG A 237 13.34 -28.98 -17.93
CA ARG A 237 13.52 -27.61 -17.41
C ARG A 237 12.19 -26.98 -17.08
N ALA A 238 12.13 -26.30 -15.96
CA ALA A 238 10.96 -25.55 -15.52
C ALA A 238 11.42 -24.21 -14.93
N PRO A 239 10.52 -23.25 -14.72
CA PRO A 239 10.87 -22.07 -13.95
C PRO A 239 11.41 -22.43 -12.56
N GLU A 240 12.37 -21.64 -12.10
CA GLU A 240 12.84 -21.67 -10.73
C GLU A 240 11.63 -21.52 -9.81
N THR A 241 11.54 -22.42 -8.82
CA THR A 241 10.51 -22.32 -7.80
C THR A 241 10.68 -20.95 -7.17
N ALA A 242 9.63 -20.11 -7.25
CA ALA A 242 9.69 -18.77 -6.71
C ALA A 242 10.26 -18.87 -5.29
N PRO A 243 11.35 -18.16 -4.99
CA PRO A 243 12.13 -18.42 -3.80
C PRO A 243 11.20 -18.41 -2.60
N VAL A 244 11.13 -19.55 -1.90
CA VAL A 244 10.15 -19.73 -0.86
C VAL A 244 10.66 -18.95 0.33
N CYS A 245 9.97 -17.86 0.66
CA CYS A 245 10.29 -17.19 1.90
C CYS A 245 9.85 -18.05 3.08
N GLN A 246 10.78 -18.33 3.99
CA GLN A 246 10.58 -19.21 5.14
C GLN A 246 10.77 -18.44 6.45
N PRO A 247 9.94 -18.68 7.47
CA PRO A 247 10.21 -18.18 8.81
C PRO A 247 11.39 -18.94 9.42
N PHE A 248 12.16 -18.27 10.27
CA PHE A 248 13.21 -18.88 11.08
C PHE A 248 13.25 -18.28 12.48
N GLN A 249 13.90 -18.96 13.43
CA GLN A 249 13.73 -18.70 14.87
C GLN A 249 15.05 -18.49 15.61
N SER A 250 16.18 -18.45 14.91
CA SER A 250 17.48 -18.14 15.52
C SER A 250 18.33 -17.18 14.67
N PRO A 251 19.03 -16.21 15.28
CA PRO A 251 19.97 -15.36 14.55
C PRO A 251 21.15 -16.14 13.95
N THR A 252 21.45 -17.33 14.49
CA THR A 252 22.54 -18.19 13.98
C THR A 252 22.30 -18.72 12.57
N GLU A 253 21.07 -18.62 12.08
CA GLU A 253 20.69 -19.01 10.72
C GLU A 253 21.11 -17.95 9.68
N ILE A 254 21.44 -16.72 10.12
CA ILE A 254 21.89 -15.63 9.26
C ILE A 254 23.42 -15.66 9.15
N ARG A 255 23.94 -15.91 7.96
CA ARG A 255 25.39 -15.91 7.72
C ARG A 255 25.92 -14.49 7.52
N ALA A 256 26.88 -14.08 8.34
CA ALA A 256 27.53 -12.76 8.29
C ALA A 256 26.53 -11.58 8.31
N PRO A 257 25.67 -11.47 9.34
CA PRO A 257 24.65 -10.44 9.41
C PRO A 257 25.28 -9.05 9.63
N GLY A 258 24.62 -8.02 9.09
CA GLY A 258 24.64 -6.70 9.71
C GLY A 258 23.82 -6.72 11.00
N LEU A 259 24.22 -5.92 11.99
CA LEU A 259 23.59 -5.86 13.30
C LEU A 259 23.40 -4.39 13.70
N ILE A 260 22.18 -4.06 14.12
CA ILE A 260 21.85 -2.81 14.80
C ILE A 260 21.30 -3.18 16.19
N ASN A 261 22.01 -2.79 17.24
CA ASN A 261 21.67 -3.10 18.64
C ASN A 261 21.14 -1.88 19.43
N PHE A 262 20.90 -0.74 18.77
CA PHE A 262 20.28 0.46 19.36
C PHE A 262 21.02 1.16 20.52
N ASP A 263 22.14 0.61 20.97
CA ASP A 263 22.93 1.14 22.09
C ASP A 263 23.73 2.42 21.77
N ASP A 264 23.82 2.82 20.50
CA ASP A 264 24.52 4.04 20.06
C ASP A 264 23.67 5.32 20.13
N LEU A 265 22.37 5.19 20.45
CA LEU A 265 21.42 6.30 20.58
C LEU A 265 21.02 6.54 22.05
N GLY A 266 20.55 7.75 22.36
CA GLY A 266 20.06 8.13 23.68
C GLY A 266 18.58 7.76 23.89
N GLU A 267 18.14 7.76 25.15
CA GLU A 267 16.73 7.62 25.53
C GLU A 267 15.83 8.60 24.75
N ALA A 268 14.72 8.10 24.23
CA ALA A 268 13.72 8.84 23.45
C ALA A 268 14.22 9.46 22.12
N ASP A 269 15.46 9.16 21.69
CA ASP A 269 15.90 9.53 20.35
C ASP A 269 15.01 8.86 19.30
N THR A 270 14.60 9.62 18.29
CA THR A 270 13.87 9.08 17.13
C THR A 270 14.88 8.44 16.18
N ILE A 271 14.65 7.17 15.83
CA ILE A 271 15.60 6.42 15.00
C ILE A 271 15.55 6.92 13.56
N GLY A 272 14.37 6.97 12.94
CA GLY A 272 14.17 7.48 11.57
C GLY A 272 15.23 7.00 10.58
N ALA A 273 15.96 7.95 9.98
CA ALA A 273 17.04 7.69 9.03
C ALA A 273 18.45 7.56 9.64
N HIS A 274 18.61 7.46 10.97
CA HIS A 274 19.92 7.43 11.64
C HIS A 274 20.84 6.31 11.13
N TYR A 275 20.29 5.11 10.90
CA TYR A 275 21.06 3.96 10.40
C TYR A 275 21.15 3.88 8.87
N GLN A 276 20.50 4.79 8.13
CA GLN A 276 20.54 4.75 6.67
C GLN A 276 21.98 4.88 6.13
N PRO A 277 22.81 5.86 6.57
CA PRO A 277 24.15 6.04 6.00
C PRO A 277 25.13 4.90 6.32
N THR A 278 24.94 4.22 7.46
CA THR A 278 25.88 3.22 7.97
C THR A 278 25.45 1.79 7.65
N HIS A 279 24.15 1.53 7.61
CA HIS A 279 23.58 0.19 7.47
C HIS A 279 22.63 0.06 6.27
N GLY A 280 22.21 1.17 5.66
CA GLY A 280 21.18 1.20 4.64
C GLY A 280 19.82 0.78 5.21
N VAL A 281 19.53 1.15 6.47
CA VAL A 281 18.30 0.81 7.19
C VAL A 281 17.61 2.09 7.63
N THR A 282 16.32 2.22 7.32
CA THR A 282 15.46 3.35 7.72
C THR A 282 14.27 2.82 8.50
N PHE A 283 13.95 3.45 9.62
CA PHE A 283 12.71 3.24 10.35
C PHE A 283 11.71 4.31 9.96
N GLU A 284 10.42 3.97 9.93
CA GLU A 284 9.37 4.95 9.70
C GLU A 284 9.44 6.06 10.76
N ASP A 285 9.34 7.32 10.30
CA ASP A 285 9.25 8.53 11.11
C ASP A 285 8.27 9.50 10.44
N SER A 286 6.97 9.20 10.60
CA SER A 286 5.87 9.97 10.03
C SER A 286 4.94 10.52 11.11
N ALA A 287 3.88 11.20 10.66
CA ALA A 287 2.83 11.71 11.55
C ALA A 287 2.01 10.61 12.21
N THR A 288 2.04 9.39 11.67
CA THR A 288 1.27 8.24 12.21
C THR A 288 2.10 7.37 13.13
N MET A 289 3.40 7.24 12.88
CA MET A 289 4.29 6.45 13.73
C MET A 289 5.74 6.86 13.63
N ARG A 290 6.49 6.60 14.70
CA ARG A 290 7.94 6.70 14.71
C ARG A 290 8.56 5.66 15.62
N ALA A 291 9.69 5.08 15.23
CA ALA A 291 10.48 4.26 16.15
C ALA A 291 11.34 5.15 17.05
N ILE A 292 11.28 4.95 18.36
CA ILE A 292 12.11 5.66 19.34
C ILE A 292 12.91 4.67 20.20
N ILE A 293 13.95 5.17 20.84
CA ILE A 293 14.80 4.41 21.74
C ILE A 293 14.23 4.40 23.16
N TYR A 294 14.26 3.23 23.78
CA TYR A 294 13.93 3.03 25.18
C TYR A 294 15.10 2.43 25.94
N ASN A 295 15.49 3.06 27.04
CA ASN A 295 16.64 2.73 27.86
C ASN A 295 16.17 2.14 29.18
N GLN A 296 16.27 0.81 29.30
CA GLN A 296 15.78 0.09 30.46
C GLN A 296 16.49 0.49 31.76
N SER A 297 17.74 0.97 31.69
CA SER A 297 18.48 1.38 32.89
C SER A 297 17.93 2.64 33.56
N LEU A 298 17.17 3.46 32.82
CA LEU A 298 16.51 4.65 33.35
C LEU A 298 15.13 4.35 33.96
N HIS A 299 14.55 3.19 33.65
CA HIS A 299 13.22 2.75 34.10
C HIS A 299 13.28 1.40 34.84
N PRO A 300 14.08 1.27 35.92
CA PRO A 300 14.37 -0.01 36.57
C PRO A 300 13.17 -0.67 37.27
N THR A 301 12.03 0.00 37.32
CA THR A 301 10.78 -0.54 37.87
C THR A 301 9.95 -1.26 36.83
N GLU A 302 10.25 -1.09 35.54
CA GLU A 302 9.56 -1.80 34.48
C GLU A 302 10.18 -3.19 34.30
N PRO A 303 9.37 -4.22 34.05
CA PRO A 303 9.84 -5.61 34.01
C PRO A 303 10.59 -5.97 32.72
N THR A 304 10.34 -5.25 31.61
CA THR A 304 10.84 -5.59 30.28
C THR A 304 12.36 -5.42 30.15
N GLU A 305 13.10 -6.52 30.07
CA GLU A 305 14.55 -6.48 29.80
C GLU A 305 14.87 -6.63 28.29
N PRO A 306 15.77 -5.81 27.72
CA PRO A 306 16.25 -5.99 26.35
C PRO A 306 17.27 -7.13 26.24
N ASN A 307 17.43 -7.70 25.04
CA ASN A 307 18.40 -8.75 24.76
C ASN A 307 19.84 -8.23 24.84
N SER A 308 20.09 -7.06 24.27
CA SER A 308 21.31 -6.27 24.36
C SER A 308 21.04 -5.04 25.24
N LYS A 309 21.87 -4.83 26.26
CA LYS A 309 21.70 -3.71 27.20
C LYS A 309 22.58 -2.53 26.76
N PRO A 310 22.13 -1.28 26.97
CA PRO A 310 20.94 -0.89 27.73
C PRO A 310 19.66 -0.60 26.93
N ASN A 311 19.71 -0.50 25.61
CA ASN A 311 18.63 0.09 24.82
C ASN A 311 17.87 -0.94 23.99
N TYR A 312 16.62 -0.61 23.65
CA TYR A 312 15.86 -1.28 22.60
C TYR A 312 14.98 -0.25 21.87
N ALA A 313 14.41 -0.63 20.72
CA ALA A 313 13.54 0.23 19.95
C ALA A 313 12.06 -0.07 20.24
N ILE A 314 11.23 0.96 20.39
CA ILE A 314 9.79 0.83 20.53
C ILE A 314 9.06 1.61 19.43
N ASN A 315 7.92 1.08 19.00
CA ASN A 315 7.07 1.72 18.02
C ASN A 315 6.14 2.76 18.66
N ASN A 316 6.55 4.01 18.66
CA ASN A 316 5.71 5.09 19.17
C ASN A 316 4.67 5.48 18.10
N ALA A 317 3.52 4.82 18.14
CA ALA A 317 2.37 5.18 17.33
C ALA A 317 1.92 6.61 17.70
N VAL A 318 2.17 7.57 16.81
CA VAL A 318 1.79 8.98 17.00
C VAL A 318 0.27 9.13 16.80
N PHE A 319 -0.30 8.37 15.86
CA PHE A 319 -1.74 8.26 15.59
C PHE A 319 -2.09 6.78 15.28
N PRO A 320 -3.06 6.15 15.97
CA PRO A 320 -4.07 6.69 16.89
C PRO A 320 -3.59 6.82 18.36
N SER A 321 -2.29 7.04 18.60
CA SER A 321 -1.68 7.01 19.95
C SER A 321 -1.80 5.66 20.65
N THR A 322 -2.05 4.60 19.88
CA THR A 322 -2.03 3.20 20.31
C THR A 322 -1.36 2.40 19.20
N SER A 323 -0.65 1.34 19.56
CA SER A 323 -0.09 0.42 18.56
C SER A 323 -1.12 -0.52 17.92
N SER A 324 -2.41 -0.38 18.24
CA SER A 324 -3.47 -1.22 17.65
C SER A 324 -3.52 -1.01 16.14
N GLY A 325 -3.13 -2.05 15.40
CA GLY A 325 -3.09 -2.06 13.94
C GLY A 325 -2.09 -1.07 13.33
N VAL A 326 -1.08 -0.62 14.08
CA VAL A 326 -0.05 0.31 13.61
C VAL A 326 1.32 -0.38 13.62
N PRO A 327 1.69 -1.09 12.54
CA PRO A 327 2.83 -2.00 12.58
C PRO A 327 4.17 -1.28 12.37
N MET A 328 5.19 -1.60 13.17
CA MET A 328 6.54 -1.04 13.04
C MET A 328 7.14 -1.35 11.66
N LEU A 329 7.35 -0.32 10.83
CA LEU A 329 7.91 -0.44 9.48
C LEU A 329 9.42 -0.16 9.47
N ILE A 330 10.17 -1.06 8.82
CA ILE A 330 11.63 -0.97 8.62
C ILE A 330 11.93 -1.20 7.14
N GLN A 331 12.71 -0.31 6.54
CA GLN A 331 13.06 -0.31 5.12
C GLN A 331 14.57 -0.48 4.91
N PHE A 332 14.94 -1.10 3.79
CA PHE A 332 16.33 -1.34 3.41
C PHE A 332 16.65 -0.66 2.07
N ASP A 333 17.80 0.03 1.99
CA ASP A 333 18.29 0.65 0.75
C ASP A 333 18.62 -0.38 -0.35
N SER A 334 18.87 -1.63 0.06
CA SER A 334 19.13 -2.75 -0.84
C SER A 334 18.39 -4.01 -0.36
N PRO A 335 17.81 -4.80 -1.28
CA PRO A 335 17.11 -6.02 -0.93
C PRO A 335 17.94 -7.01 -0.10
N LYS A 336 17.27 -7.69 0.82
CA LYS A 336 17.84 -8.65 1.78
C LYS A 336 17.38 -10.08 1.46
N THR A 337 18.24 -11.04 1.74
CA THR A 337 17.89 -12.46 1.80
C THR A 337 17.39 -12.85 3.18
N HIS A 338 17.94 -12.26 4.24
CA HIS A 338 17.54 -12.58 5.63
C HIS A 338 17.27 -11.30 6.38
N VAL A 339 16.21 -11.29 7.18
CA VAL A 339 15.95 -10.28 8.20
C VAL A 339 15.40 -10.98 9.43
N GLY A 340 15.90 -10.63 10.61
CA GLY A 340 15.36 -11.11 11.87
C GLY A 340 15.68 -10.15 13.01
N LEU A 341 14.93 -10.24 14.09
CA LEU A 341 15.03 -9.34 15.24
C LEU A 341 14.57 -10.07 16.50
N TYR A 342 14.96 -9.55 17.65
CA TYR A 342 14.33 -9.92 18.92
C TYR A 342 13.11 -9.04 19.16
N MET A 343 12.00 -9.62 19.59
CA MET A 343 10.76 -8.94 19.93
C MET A 343 10.33 -9.24 21.36
N GLY A 344 9.56 -8.34 21.97
CA GLY A 344 9.01 -8.49 23.32
C GLY A 344 7.98 -7.43 23.66
N ASN A 345 7.84 -7.09 24.94
CA ASN A 345 6.78 -6.21 25.44
C ASN A 345 5.37 -6.78 25.17
N GLY A 346 5.15 -8.08 25.36
CA GLY A 346 3.85 -8.73 25.18
C GLY A 346 2.98 -8.81 26.44
N GLU A 347 3.50 -8.30 27.57
CA GLU A 347 2.98 -8.52 28.93
C GLU A 347 2.67 -10.02 29.20
N SER A 348 1.87 -10.33 30.22
CA SER A 348 1.36 -11.70 30.47
C SER A 348 0.27 -12.15 29.47
N GLY A 349 0.02 -11.36 28.41
CA GLY A 349 -1.17 -11.45 27.56
C GLY A 349 -1.14 -12.57 26.52
N GLY A 350 0.03 -13.17 26.23
CA GLY A 350 0.16 -14.18 25.17
C GLY A 350 -0.19 -13.62 23.79
N ILE A 351 0.32 -12.42 23.49
CA ILE A 351 0.12 -11.75 22.19
C ILE A 351 0.90 -12.47 21.10
N LEU A 352 0.35 -12.48 19.89
CA LEU A 352 1.00 -13.07 18.72
C LEU A 352 1.59 -11.96 17.85
N GLY A 353 2.92 -11.90 17.77
CA GLY A 353 3.63 -10.98 16.90
C GLY A 353 3.67 -11.52 15.47
N VAL A 354 3.44 -10.65 14.49
CA VAL A 354 3.44 -11.00 13.07
C VAL A 354 4.51 -10.18 12.34
N LEU A 355 5.56 -10.84 11.88
CA LEU A 355 6.60 -10.24 11.05
C LEU A 355 6.28 -10.50 9.57
N ARG A 356 6.07 -9.45 8.78
CA ARG A 356 5.82 -9.56 7.33
C ARG A 356 6.99 -8.98 6.57
N ALA A 357 7.37 -9.61 5.46
CA ALA A 357 8.38 -9.09 4.55
C ALA A 357 7.77 -8.71 3.21
N PHE A 358 8.25 -7.63 2.62
CA PHE A 358 7.78 -7.11 1.36
C PHE A 358 8.92 -6.96 0.35
N ASP A 359 8.60 -7.12 -0.92
CA ASP A 359 9.52 -6.80 -2.02
C ASP A 359 9.56 -5.30 -2.31
N ALA A 360 10.43 -4.87 -3.24
CA ALA A 360 10.57 -3.47 -3.62
C ALA A 360 9.31 -2.87 -4.29
N ALA A 361 8.38 -3.71 -4.73
CA ALA A 361 7.08 -3.29 -5.27
C ALA A 361 5.99 -3.21 -4.17
N GLY A 362 6.32 -3.53 -2.92
CA GLY A 362 5.39 -3.55 -1.80
C GLY A 362 4.53 -4.80 -1.71
N ASN A 363 4.83 -5.85 -2.48
CA ASN A 363 4.11 -7.11 -2.36
C ASN A 363 4.62 -7.88 -1.16
N GLN A 364 3.71 -8.41 -0.34
CA GLN A 364 4.10 -9.29 0.75
C GLN A 364 4.66 -10.60 0.20
N ILE A 365 5.92 -10.90 0.52
CA ILE A 365 6.60 -12.13 0.10
C ILE A 365 6.77 -13.14 1.24
N CYS A 366 6.64 -12.69 2.51
CA CYS A 366 6.86 -13.55 3.68
C CYS A 366 6.00 -13.20 4.87
N ILE A 367 5.78 -14.19 5.73
CA ILE A 367 5.20 -14.01 7.05
C ILE A 367 5.82 -14.98 8.06
N ALA A 368 6.28 -14.45 9.18
CA ALA A 368 6.64 -15.21 10.37
C ALA A 368 5.70 -14.82 11.52
N ARG A 369 5.48 -15.75 12.44
CA ARG A 369 4.67 -15.54 13.65
C ARG A 369 5.41 -16.09 14.86
N GLY A 370 5.27 -15.43 15.99
CA GLY A 370 5.82 -15.90 17.26
C GLY A 370 5.05 -15.29 18.42
N ASP A 371 5.02 -16.00 19.55
CA ASP A 371 4.47 -15.47 20.79
C ASP A 371 5.36 -14.32 21.27
N VAL A 372 4.76 -13.22 21.74
CA VAL A 372 5.48 -12.04 22.23
C VAL A 372 5.64 -12.17 23.75
N PRO A 373 6.85 -12.41 24.27
CA PRO A 373 7.11 -12.42 25.71
C PRO A 373 7.15 -11.00 26.29
N GLU A 374 7.16 -10.90 27.62
CA GLU A 374 7.31 -9.62 28.34
C GLU A 374 8.67 -8.96 28.06
N ASP A 375 9.77 -9.72 28.14
CA ASP A 375 11.13 -9.29 27.81
C ASP A 375 11.38 -9.26 26.29
N VAL A 376 12.29 -8.41 25.80
CA VAL A 376 12.62 -8.31 24.35
C VAL A 376 13.63 -9.38 23.94
N VAL A 377 13.24 -10.65 24.08
CA VAL A 377 14.14 -11.82 23.97
C VAL A 377 13.65 -12.92 23.03
N GLN A 378 12.44 -12.81 22.45
CA GLN A 378 11.98 -13.80 21.45
C GLN A 378 12.51 -13.42 20.08
N PHE A 379 13.33 -14.28 19.49
CA PHE A 379 13.79 -14.06 18.12
C PHE A 379 12.71 -14.45 17.10
N ILE A 380 12.56 -13.66 16.04
CA ILE A 380 11.70 -13.94 14.88
C ILE A 380 12.40 -13.47 13.60
N GLY A 381 12.36 -14.27 12.54
CA GLY A 381 13.00 -13.94 11.28
C GLY A 381 12.33 -14.51 10.04
N VAL A 382 12.71 -13.96 8.89
CA VAL A 382 12.22 -14.30 7.55
C VAL A 382 13.39 -14.40 6.56
N HIS A 383 13.46 -15.50 5.83
CA HIS A 383 14.51 -15.78 4.85
C HIS A 383 13.89 -15.98 3.47
N ASP A 384 14.24 -15.12 2.53
CA ASP A 384 13.91 -15.23 1.10
C ASP A 384 15.18 -15.56 0.32
N THR A 385 15.25 -16.77 -0.25
CA THR A 385 16.42 -17.21 -1.04
C THR A 385 16.63 -16.35 -2.30
N GLY A 386 15.59 -15.64 -2.76
CA GLY A 386 15.64 -14.71 -3.88
C GLY A 386 16.25 -13.35 -3.56
N GLY A 387 16.48 -13.06 -2.28
CA GLY A 387 17.05 -11.79 -1.87
C GLY A 387 16.16 -10.59 -2.17
N ARG A 388 14.83 -10.73 -2.07
CA ARG A 388 13.87 -9.70 -2.47
C ARG A 388 13.38 -8.82 -1.32
N ILE A 389 13.75 -9.09 -0.06
CA ILE A 389 13.21 -8.37 1.10
C ILE A 389 13.67 -6.91 1.08
N ALA A 390 12.79 -5.99 0.70
CA ALA A 390 13.07 -4.55 0.66
C ALA A 390 12.56 -3.82 1.92
N SER A 391 11.56 -4.38 2.60
CA SER A 391 11.08 -3.89 3.89
C SER A 391 10.45 -5.01 4.71
N ILE A 392 10.32 -4.77 6.02
CA ILE A 392 9.56 -5.60 6.94
C ILE A 392 8.61 -4.76 7.79
N THR A 393 7.54 -5.40 8.26
CA THR A 393 6.67 -4.84 9.31
C THR A 393 6.53 -5.83 10.47
N LEU A 394 6.61 -5.35 11.71
CA LEU A 394 6.21 -6.10 12.90
C LEU A 394 4.88 -5.55 13.42
N ASP A 395 3.91 -6.44 13.66
CA ASP A 395 2.55 -6.07 14.08
C ASP A 395 2.10 -6.96 15.24
N TYR A 396 1.65 -6.35 16.34
CA TYR A 396 1.04 -7.08 17.46
C TYR A 396 -0.48 -7.23 17.30
N GLY A 397 -1.04 -6.70 16.23
CA GLY A 397 -2.46 -6.75 15.89
C GLY A 397 -3.26 -5.66 16.58
N ASP A 398 -4.51 -5.95 16.91
CA ASP A 398 -5.41 -5.03 17.62
C ASP A 398 -5.12 -5.02 19.13
N THR A 399 -3.89 -4.60 19.49
CA THR A 399 -3.46 -4.47 20.89
C THR A 399 -2.97 -3.06 21.14
N THR A 400 -3.23 -2.52 22.33
CA THR A 400 -2.68 -1.22 22.72
C THR A 400 -1.21 -1.29 23.09
N ILE A 401 -0.62 -2.48 23.10
CA ILE A 401 0.76 -2.70 23.51
C ILE A 401 1.68 -2.45 22.34
N THR A 402 2.71 -1.66 22.59
CA THR A 402 3.66 -1.22 21.58
C THR A 402 4.62 -2.31 21.15
N GLU A 403 4.85 -2.43 19.85
CA GLU A 403 5.92 -3.25 19.30
C GLU A 403 7.26 -2.80 19.85
N ALA A 404 7.98 -3.74 20.47
CA ALA A 404 9.31 -3.52 21.00
C ALA A 404 10.27 -4.52 20.34
N ILE A 405 11.37 -4.01 19.81
CA ILE A 405 12.40 -4.83 19.18
C ILE A 405 13.79 -4.51 19.71
N ASP A 406 14.66 -5.50 19.63
CA ASP A 406 16.08 -5.36 19.91
C ASP A 406 16.89 -6.19 18.89
N ASP A 407 18.16 -5.84 18.72
CA ASP A 407 19.12 -6.50 17.82
C ASP A 407 18.52 -6.86 16.44
N LEU A 408 18.44 -5.88 15.53
CA LEU A 408 18.03 -6.10 14.14
C LEU A 408 19.18 -6.72 13.33
N TYR A 409 18.99 -7.97 12.92
CA TYR A 409 19.90 -8.71 12.04
C TYR A 409 19.40 -8.72 10.59
N PHE A 410 20.31 -8.54 9.64
CA PHE A 410 19.96 -8.62 8.23
C PHE A 410 21.16 -9.05 7.35
N ALA A 411 20.87 -9.71 6.23
CA ALA A 411 21.86 -10.10 5.24
C ALA A 411 21.28 -10.06 3.81
N PRO A 412 22.09 -9.81 2.77
CA PRO A 412 23.50 -9.45 2.86
C PRO A 412 23.71 -8.06 3.44
N TYR A 413 24.81 -7.91 4.16
CA TYR A 413 25.31 -6.62 4.63
C TYR A 413 26.74 -6.45 4.11
N THR A 414 26.97 -5.35 3.40
CA THR A 414 28.31 -4.91 3.02
C THR A 414 28.53 -3.60 3.76
N PRO A 415 29.39 -3.56 4.79
CA PRO A 415 29.71 -2.33 5.48
C PRO A 415 30.15 -1.28 4.45
N PRO A 416 29.69 -0.01 4.58
CA PRO A 416 30.20 1.06 3.73
C PRO A 416 31.73 1.03 3.77
N THR A 417 32.37 1.03 2.61
CA THR A 417 33.84 1.12 2.56
C THR A 417 34.19 2.42 3.26
N ALA A 418 34.88 2.33 4.42
CA ALA A 418 35.25 3.48 5.22
C ALA A 418 35.96 4.48 4.30
N THR A 419 35.26 5.55 3.93
CA THR A 419 35.87 6.62 3.16
C THR A 419 36.88 7.24 4.10
N ALA A 420 38.17 7.09 3.81
CA ALA A 420 39.22 7.60 4.66
C ALA A 420 38.95 9.08 4.94
N THR A 421 38.55 9.41 6.17
CA THR A 421 38.37 10.79 6.60
C THR A 421 39.65 11.53 6.26
N PRO A 422 39.62 12.59 5.44
CA PRO A 422 40.84 13.33 5.11
C PRO A 422 41.44 13.83 6.42
N THR A 423 42.62 13.30 6.77
CA THR A 423 43.38 13.74 7.94
C THR A 423 43.74 15.20 7.74
N THR A 424 42.95 16.11 8.31
CA THR A 424 43.32 17.53 8.44
C THR A 424 44.56 17.59 9.32
N THR A 425 45.71 17.79 8.69
CA THR A 425 46.94 18.15 9.39
C THR A 425 46.74 19.54 9.97
N VAL A 426 46.37 19.63 11.25
CA VAL A 426 46.30 20.89 11.98
C VAL A 426 47.74 21.32 12.27
N THR A 427 48.25 22.28 11.49
CA THR A 427 49.48 23.00 11.84
C THR A 427 49.20 23.87 13.07
N SER A 428 49.59 23.38 14.25
CA SER A 428 49.51 24.16 15.49
C SER A 428 50.48 25.35 15.43
N THR A 429 49.93 26.56 15.34
CA THR A 429 50.71 27.79 15.48
C THR A 429 50.79 28.12 16.96
N VAL A 430 51.92 27.78 17.59
CA VAL A 430 52.20 28.14 18.98
C VAL A 430 52.52 29.64 19.03
N VAL A 431 51.65 30.44 19.64
CA VAL A 431 51.96 31.81 20.07
C VAL A 431 52.69 31.69 21.41
N ALA A 432 53.99 31.97 21.41
CA ALA A 432 54.83 31.96 22.60
C ALA A 432 54.90 33.36 23.23
N ASP A 433 54.57 33.43 24.52
CA ASP A 433 54.78 34.59 25.37
C ASP A 433 56.28 34.87 25.60
N THR A 434 56.60 36.16 25.68
CA THR A 434 57.94 36.71 25.92
C THR A 434 58.36 36.53 27.38
N PRO A 435 59.59 36.06 27.63
CA PRO A 435 60.45 36.82 28.55
C PRO A 435 61.93 36.94 28.12
N THR A 436 62.41 38.16 28.29
CA THR A 436 63.75 38.69 28.58
C THR A 436 64.99 37.76 28.59
N ALA A 437 65.85 37.99 27.59
CA ALA A 437 67.32 37.97 27.49
C ALA A 437 68.20 37.39 28.62
N THR A 438 69.23 36.59 28.26
CA THR A 438 70.69 36.89 28.43
C THR A 438 71.57 35.90 27.61
N THR A 439 72.54 36.41 26.82
CA THR A 439 73.92 35.91 26.41
C THR A 439 74.15 34.43 26.02
N GLU A 440 74.99 33.97 25.08
CA GLU A 440 75.97 34.44 24.06
C GLU A 440 76.37 33.15 23.23
N PRO A 441 77.37 33.07 22.32
CA PRO A 441 77.15 32.59 20.95
C PRO A 441 77.92 31.31 20.56
N ALA A 442 77.54 30.68 19.43
CA ALA A 442 78.47 29.85 18.67
C ALA A 442 78.19 29.83 17.16
N THR A 443 79.25 30.19 16.45
CA THR A 443 79.50 30.35 15.02
C THR A 443 79.74 29.02 14.28
N ALA A 444 79.33 28.93 13.00
CA ALA A 444 80.08 28.43 11.81
C ALA A 444 79.14 27.73 10.80
N THR A 445 78.85 28.28 9.61
CA THR A 445 79.62 28.30 8.33
C THR A 445 79.16 27.18 7.35
N PRO A 446 78.96 27.47 6.05
CA PRO A 446 78.19 26.63 5.12
C PRO A 446 79.08 25.79 4.17
N THR A 447 78.51 24.70 3.63
CA THR A 447 79.12 23.94 2.53
C THR A 447 78.12 23.73 1.40
N THR A 448 78.41 24.37 0.28
CA THR A 448 77.80 24.21 -1.04
C THR A 448 78.36 22.97 -1.77
N LEU A 449 77.57 22.36 -2.67
CA LEU A 449 77.89 21.81 -4.03
C LEU A 449 76.89 20.68 -4.41
N PRO A 450 76.80 20.23 -5.69
CA PRO A 450 75.88 20.75 -6.69
C PRO A 450 74.87 19.70 -7.20
N VAL A 451 73.81 20.17 -7.86
CA VAL A 451 72.76 19.34 -8.46
C VAL A 451 73.23 18.76 -9.80
N THR A 452 73.17 17.44 -9.92
CA THR A 452 73.27 16.70 -11.21
C THR A 452 71.87 16.19 -11.59
N PRO A 453 71.35 16.48 -12.79
CA PRO A 453 70.05 15.97 -13.21
C PRO A 453 70.19 14.55 -13.80
N THR A 454 69.54 13.57 -13.19
CA THR A 454 69.33 12.24 -13.77
C THR A 454 67.98 12.22 -14.49
N SER A 455 68.02 12.06 -15.81
CA SER A 455 66.85 11.81 -16.65
C SER A 455 66.41 10.34 -16.53
N THR A 456 65.17 10.11 -16.06
CA THR A 456 64.51 8.81 -16.10
C THR A 456 63.42 8.82 -17.19
N PRO A 457 63.24 7.74 -17.97
CA PRO A 457 62.38 7.74 -19.15
C PRO A 457 60.89 7.67 -18.76
N VAL A 458 60.08 8.46 -19.47
CA VAL A 458 58.62 8.44 -19.36
C VAL A 458 58.08 7.28 -20.20
N THR A 459 57.51 6.27 -19.55
CA THR A 459 56.66 5.26 -20.19
C THR A 459 55.27 5.86 -20.36
N PRO A 460 54.69 5.89 -21.58
CA PRO A 460 53.33 6.38 -21.76
C PRO A 460 52.33 5.30 -21.31
N THR A 461 51.76 5.48 -20.12
CA THR A 461 50.57 4.72 -19.70
C THR A 461 49.34 5.41 -20.30
N ASN A 462 48.74 4.77 -21.30
CA ASN A 462 47.40 5.11 -21.76
C ASN A 462 46.40 4.80 -20.64
N THR A 463 46.01 5.82 -19.88
CA THR A 463 44.84 5.74 -19.00
C THR A 463 43.59 5.78 -19.88
N PRO A 464 42.75 4.74 -19.90
CA PRO A 464 41.45 4.81 -20.55
C PRO A 464 40.61 5.84 -19.81
N VAL A 465 40.17 6.89 -20.52
CA VAL A 465 39.14 7.80 -20.03
C VAL A 465 37.86 6.97 -19.90
N ALA A 466 37.41 6.75 -18.67
CA ALA A 466 36.12 6.14 -18.41
C ALA A 466 35.03 6.99 -19.09
N PRO A 467 34.12 6.38 -19.87
CA PRO A 467 33.03 7.12 -20.49
C PRO A 467 32.20 7.79 -19.40
N SER A 468 31.94 9.08 -19.58
CA SER A 468 30.97 9.85 -18.80
C SER A 468 29.68 9.03 -18.67
N PRO A 469 29.11 8.86 -17.47
CA PRO A 469 27.86 8.12 -17.32
C PRO A 469 26.78 8.84 -18.14
N THR A 470 26.32 8.19 -19.19
CA THR A 470 25.09 8.55 -19.88
C THR A 470 23.98 8.54 -18.82
N PRO A 471 23.14 9.60 -18.71
CA PRO A 471 22.02 9.59 -17.78
C PRO A 471 21.16 8.35 -18.06
N SER A 472 21.12 7.44 -17.10
CA SER A 472 20.27 6.26 -17.15
C SER A 472 18.81 6.75 -17.25
N PRO A 473 18.02 6.30 -18.24
CA PRO A 473 16.62 6.69 -18.31
C PRO A 473 15.95 6.25 -17.01
N THR A 474 15.40 7.23 -16.28
CA THR A 474 14.57 6.99 -15.10
C THR A 474 13.50 5.95 -15.48
N PRO A 475 13.46 4.78 -14.80
CA PRO A 475 12.46 3.77 -15.10
C PRO A 475 11.09 4.41 -14.93
N THR A 476 10.34 4.50 -16.02
CA THR A 476 8.93 4.88 -15.96
C THR A 476 8.21 3.68 -15.40
N ASN A 477 7.84 3.74 -14.11
CA ASN A 477 7.04 2.73 -13.44
C ASN A 477 5.76 2.49 -14.23
N THR A 478 5.66 1.33 -14.88
CA THR A 478 4.38 0.81 -15.35
C THR A 478 3.60 0.39 -14.09
N ALA A 479 2.57 1.16 -13.74
CA ALA A 479 1.76 0.88 -12.56
C ALA A 479 1.14 -0.52 -12.66
N ILE A 480 1.53 -1.41 -11.73
CA ILE A 480 0.82 -2.66 -11.49
C ILE A 480 -0.61 -2.28 -11.11
N VAL A 481 -1.59 -2.85 -11.80
CA VAL A 481 -3.02 -2.62 -11.54
C VAL A 481 -3.35 -3.28 -10.20
N ALA A 482 -3.15 -2.54 -9.10
CA ALA A 482 -3.63 -2.93 -7.78
C ALA A 482 -5.14 -3.19 -7.86
N ASN A 483 -5.61 -4.23 -7.15
CA ASN A 483 -7.02 -4.58 -7.13
C ASN A 483 -7.83 -3.31 -6.74
N PRO A 484 -8.70 -2.79 -7.60
CA PRO A 484 -9.22 -1.42 -7.45
C PRO A 484 -10.23 -1.31 -6.30
N VAL A 485 -10.64 -2.44 -5.70
CA VAL A 485 -11.32 -2.48 -4.41
C VAL A 485 -10.60 -3.47 -3.49
N ILE A 486 -10.19 -2.98 -2.32
CA ILE A 486 -9.66 -3.81 -1.22
C ILE A 486 -10.72 -3.81 -0.13
N ALA A 487 -11.14 -4.98 0.37
CA ALA A 487 -12.14 -5.09 1.43
C ALA A 487 -11.69 -6.11 2.50
N ALA A 488 -11.80 -5.76 3.78
CA ALA A 488 -11.37 -6.57 4.91
C ALA A 488 -12.24 -6.31 6.16
N PRO A 489 -12.46 -7.31 7.03
CA PRO A 489 -13.17 -7.11 8.30
C PRO A 489 -12.30 -6.43 9.35
N TYR A 490 -12.92 -5.70 10.28
CA TYR A 490 -12.22 -5.12 11.45
C TYR A 490 -11.76 -6.17 12.47
N SER A 491 -12.45 -7.30 12.56
CA SER A 491 -12.11 -8.38 13.48
C SER A 491 -12.14 -9.72 12.76
N PRO A 492 -11.23 -10.65 13.10
CA PRO A 492 -11.26 -11.99 12.54
C PRO A 492 -12.59 -12.68 12.84
N ILE A 493 -13.08 -13.44 11.86
CA ILE A 493 -14.35 -14.16 11.97
C ILE A 493 -14.20 -15.21 13.08
N LYS A 494 -14.94 -15.03 14.18
CA LYS A 494 -14.98 -16.01 15.26
C LYS A 494 -15.85 -17.19 14.84
N ALA A 495 -15.44 -18.41 15.23
CA ALA A 495 -16.23 -19.60 14.97
C ALA A 495 -17.61 -19.49 15.63
N VAL A 496 -18.65 -19.82 14.87
CA VAL A 496 -20.03 -19.82 15.37
C VAL A 496 -20.20 -20.98 16.34
N VAL A 497 -20.65 -20.70 17.56
CA VAL A 497 -21.03 -21.74 18.52
C VAL A 497 -22.43 -22.23 18.15
N ALA A 498 -22.54 -23.49 17.75
CA ALA A 498 -23.82 -24.10 17.42
C ALA A 498 -24.77 -24.05 18.63
N LEU A 499 -25.94 -23.42 18.44
CA LEU A 499 -26.97 -23.37 19.47
C LEU A 499 -27.73 -24.71 19.56
N PRO A 500 -28.26 -25.06 20.74
CA PRO A 500 -29.14 -26.22 20.87
C PRO A 500 -30.38 -26.08 19.95
N PRO A 501 -30.91 -27.17 19.35
CA PRO A 501 -32.02 -27.14 18.38
C PRO A 501 -33.32 -26.49 18.85
N VAL A 502 -33.46 -26.26 20.16
CA VAL A 502 -34.64 -25.62 20.79
C VAL A 502 -34.64 -24.10 20.56
N PHE A 503 -33.48 -23.50 20.23
CA PHE A 503 -33.34 -22.07 19.99
C PHE A 503 -33.18 -21.81 18.50
N LYS A 504 -34.27 -21.35 17.87
CA LYS A 504 -34.26 -20.85 16.50
C LYS A 504 -34.47 -19.34 16.52
N PRO A 505 -33.40 -18.53 16.50
CA PRO A 505 -33.55 -17.10 16.30
C PRO A 505 -34.12 -16.79 14.91
N ASP A 506 -34.49 -15.54 14.70
CA ASP A 506 -34.72 -14.92 13.39
C ASP A 506 -33.76 -13.73 13.28
N LEU A 507 -32.75 -13.90 12.45
CA LEU A 507 -31.74 -12.91 12.12
C LEU A 507 -32.20 -12.15 10.87
N SER A 508 -31.77 -10.91 10.77
CA SER A 508 -31.93 -10.09 9.59
C SER A 508 -30.97 -8.91 9.71
N ILE A 509 -31.06 -7.95 8.79
CA ILE A 509 -30.25 -6.73 8.84
C ILE A 509 -31.21 -5.54 8.95
N HIS A 510 -30.97 -4.67 9.93
CA HIS A 510 -31.70 -3.41 10.07
C HIS A 510 -31.35 -2.44 8.93
N GLY A 511 -30.07 -2.35 8.57
CA GLY A 511 -29.56 -1.50 7.50
C GLY A 511 -28.04 -1.61 7.32
N ILE A 512 -27.54 -0.95 6.27
CA ILE A 512 -26.11 -0.82 5.97
C ILE A 512 -25.79 0.67 5.95
N GLU A 513 -24.85 1.10 6.78
CA GLU A 513 -24.25 2.44 6.75
C GLU A 513 -22.93 2.40 5.99
N ILE A 514 -22.72 3.34 5.07
CA ILE A 514 -21.46 3.52 4.34
C ILE A 514 -20.86 4.87 4.74
N THR A 515 -19.75 4.88 5.47
CA THR A 515 -19.16 6.10 6.02
C THR A 515 -17.67 6.24 5.66
N GLN A 516 -17.23 7.48 5.46
CA GLN A 516 -15.87 7.92 5.15
C GLN A 516 -15.44 9.10 6.04
N GLY A 517 -16.17 9.38 7.12
CA GLY A 517 -16.05 10.57 7.93
C GLY A 517 -17.43 11.02 8.46
N ILE A 518 -17.79 12.28 8.23
CA ILE A 518 -19.13 12.78 8.53
C ILE A 518 -20.11 12.30 7.46
N GLN A 519 -20.89 11.27 7.75
CA GLN A 519 -22.07 10.89 6.97
C GLN A 519 -23.27 10.79 7.90
N CYS A 520 -24.45 11.01 7.35
CA CYS A 520 -25.70 10.82 8.08
C CYS A 520 -26.21 9.41 7.85
N PHE A 521 -26.57 8.72 8.94
CA PHE A 521 -27.26 7.44 8.91
C PHE A 521 -28.44 7.45 9.90
N ASP A 522 -29.60 6.94 9.45
CA ASP A 522 -30.86 6.85 10.21
C ASP A 522 -31.39 8.19 10.80
N ASN A 523 -32.27 8.84 10.02
CA ASN A 523 -32.94 10.10 10.38
C ASN A 523 -33.85 10.00 11.62
N SER A 524 -34.13 8.80 12.14
CA SER A 524 -34.93 8.61 13.36
C SER A 524 -34.13 8.76 14.66
N LYS A 525 -32.79 8.73 14.57
CA LYS A 525 -31.84 8.85 15.69
C LYS A 525 -30.75 9.90 15.49
N GLY A 526 -30.66 10.48 14.29
CA GLY A 526 -29.79 11.61 13.96
C GLY A 526 -30.56 12.87 13.54
N LEU A 527 -29.93 13.69 12.71
CA LEU A 527 -30.55 14.88 12.13
C LEU A 527 -31.74 14.48 11.26
N ALA A 528 -32.96 14.75 11.73
CA ALA A 528 -34.19 14.36 11.05
C ALA A 528 -34.28 14.88 9.59
N SER A 529 -33.55 15.94 9.26
CA SER A 529 -33.51 16.58 7.94
C SER A 529 -32.35 16.16 7.04
N CYS A 530 -31.39 15.35 7.52
CA CYS A 530 -30.23 14.95 6.73
C CYS A 530 -30.53 13.62 6.01
N PRO A 531 -30.69 13.56 4.68
CA PRO A 531 -30.86 12.29 3.99
C PRO A 531 -29.66 11.37 4.25
N ASP A 532 -29.93 10.06 4.32
CA ASP A 532 -28.90 9.02 4.38
C ASP A 532 -27.86 9.24 3.27
N ASN A 533 -26.59 9.32 3.67
CA ASN A 533 -25.45 9.62 2.77
C ASN A 533 -25.63 10.87 1.89
N SER A 534 -26.28 11.92 2.41
CA SER A 534 -26.42 13.20 1.70
C SER A 534 -25.09 13.87 1.35
N LEU A 535 -24.02 13.55 2.08
CA LEU A 535 -22.65 13.90 1.70
C LEU A 535 -22.09 12.85 0.74
N PRO A 536 -21.70 13.24 -0.50
CA PRO A 536 -21.18 12.29 -1.48
C PRO A 536 -19.88 11.65 -0.98
N VAL A 537 -19.80 10.33 -1.06
CA VAL A 537 -18.57 9.56 -0.82
C VAL A 537 -17.53 9.81 -1.91
N ALA A 538 -16.25 9.79 -1.54
CA ALA A 538 -15.11 9.99 -2.42
C ALA A 538 -14.42 8.67 -2.78
N ALA A 539 -13.98 8.56 -4.03
CA ALA A 539 -13.04 7.52 -4.44
C ALA A 539 -11.68 7.73 -3.75
N LYS A 540 -10.93 6.64 -3.56
CA LYS A 540 -9.63 6.59 -2.88
C LYS A 540 -9.65 7.03 -1.42
N LYS A 541 -10.84 7.08 -0.80
CA LYS A 541 -11.01 7.29 0.64
C LYS A 541 -11.32 5.97 1.34
N ASN A 542 -10.68 5.77 2.47
CA ASN A 542 -11.01 4.67 3.38
C ASN A 542 -12.46 4.75 3.79
N THR A 543 -13.17 3.65 3.58
CA THR A 543 -14.61 3.55 3.76
C THR A 543 -14.92 2.42 4.71
N THR A 544 -15.88 2.65 5.60
CA THR A 544 -16.40 1.62 6.49
C THR A 544 -17.85 1.35 6.15
N ALA A 545 -18.15 0.09 5.86
CA ALA A 545 -19.51 -0.44 5.85
C ALA A 545 -19.83 -0.95 7.26
N ARG A 546 -20.83 -0.36 7.92
CA ARG A 546 -21.37 -0.86 9.20
C ARG A 546 -22.70 -1.54 8.94
N ILE A 547 -22.75 -2.84 9.18
CA ILE A 547 -23.94 -3.66 8.91
C ILE A 547 -24.63 -3.94 10.24
N TYR A 548 -25.81 -3.35 10.42
CA TYR A 548 -26.56 -3.43 11.67
C TYR A 548 -27.44 -4.67 11.69
N LEU A 549 -27.05 -5.65 12.51
CA LEU A 549 -27.72 -6.94 12.55
C LEU A 549 -28.95 -6.89 13.47
N LYS A 550 -30.04 -7.47 12.99
CA LYS A 550 -31.31 -7.58 13.71
C LYS A 550 -31.45 -8.97 14.30
N TYR A 551 -31.84 -9.00 15.57
CA TYR A 551 -32.17 -10.23 16.29
C TYR A 551 -33.64 -10.23 16.70
N SER A 552 -34.36 -11.30 16.36
CA SER A 552 -35.73 -11.56 16.82
C SER A 552 -35.78 -12.97 17.43
N GLY A 553 -36.00 -13.08 18.74
CA GLY A 553 -36.03 -14.36 19.44
C GLY A 553 -36.81 -14.26 20.75
N PHE A 554 -37.32 -15.40 21.24
CA PHE A 554 -38.21 -15.42 22.40
C PHE A 554 -37.49 -15.21 23.75
N LEU A 555 -36.21 -15.63 23.87
CA LEU A 555 -35.51 -15.73 25.17
C LEU A 555 -34.28 -14.80 25.31
N SER A 556 -33.88 -14.11 24.25
CA SER A 556 -32.74 -13.18 24.26
C SER A 556 -33.10 -11.89 23.53
N SER A 557 -32.39 -10.81 23.83
CA SER A 557 -32.47 -9.53 23.11
C SER A 557 -31.32 -9.32 22.12
N SER A 558 -30.33 -10.22 22.10
CA SER A 558 -29.17 -10.13 21.21
C SER A 558 -28.44 -11.46 21.00
N MET A 559 -27.55 -11.48 20.00
CA MET A 559 -26.63 -12.57 19.70
C MET A 559 -25.32 -12.03 19.15
N SER A 560 -24.18 -12.40 19.74
CA SER A 560 -22.85 -11.99 19.28
C SER A 560 -22.26 -12.98 18.27
N ASN A 561 -21.23 -12.55 17.55
CA ASN A 561 -20.48 -13.36 16.57
C ASN A 561 -21.37 -13.88 15.44
N VAL A 562 -22.39 -13.12 15.05
CA VAL A 562 -23.26 -13.46 13.93
C VAL A 562 -22.50 -13.18 12.63
N PRO A 563 -22.28 -14.18 11.76
CA PRO A 563 -21.53 -14.02 10.53
C PRO A 563 -22.31 -13.19 9.51
N VAL A 564 -21.60 -12.40 8.71
CA VAL A 564 -22.15 -11.50 7.71
C VAL A 564 -21.25 -11.51 6.48
N ARG A 565 -21.85 -11.43 5.30
CA ARG A 565 -21.14 -11.21 4.04
C ARG A 565 -21.63 -9.94 3.37
N LEU A 566 -20.70 -9.05 3.05
CA LEU A 566 -20.95 -7.88 2.21
C LEU A 566 -20.49 -8.17 0.79
N HIS A 567 -21.36 -7.88 -0.16
CA HIS A 567 -21.10 -7.93 -1.59
C HIS A 567 -21.00 -6.50 -2.11
N ILE A 568 -19.88 -6.17 -2.74
CA ILE A 568 -19.57 -4.86 -3.29
C ILE A 568 -19.39 -5.02 -4.80
N PHE A 569 -20.13 -4.28 -5.61
CA PHE A 569 -20.02 -4.32 -7.06
C PHE A 569 -19.48 -2.98 -7.55
N ALA A 570 -18.29 -2.97 -8.14
CA ALA A 570 -17.69 -1.77 -8.73
C ALA A 570 -17.24 -2.09 -10.16
N ASN A 571 -17.69 -1.28 -11.12
CA ASN A 571 -17.37 -1.45 -12.55
C ASN A 571 -17.68 -2.87 -13.08
N GLY A 572 -18.79 -3.48 -12.61
CA GLY A 572 -19.22 -4.83 -13.02
C GLY A 572 -18.49 -5.99 -12.33
N VAL A 573 -17.49 -5.72 -11.49
CA VAL A 573 -16.75 -6.73 -10.71
C VAL A 573 -17.31 -6.81 -9.30
N GLU A 574 -17.49 -8.04 -8.80
CA GLU A 574 -17.94 -8.33 -7.45
C GLU A 574 -16.75 -8.56 -6.50
N TYR A 575 -16.82 -7.94 -5.32
CA TYR A 575 -15.89 -8.09 -4.22
C TYR A 575 -16.66 -8.54 -2.99
N ILE A 576 -16.15 -9.56 -2.31
CA ILE A 576 -16.82 -10.19 -1.17
C ILE A 576 -15.96 -9.99 0.08
N ALA A 577 -16.57 -9.50 1.15
CA ALA A 577 -15.95 -9.40 2.45
C ALA A 577 -16.84 -10.06 3.50
N ASN A 578 -16.24 -10.91 4.33
CA ASN A 578 -16.94 -11.58 5.43
C ASN A 578 -16.53 -10.93 6.75
N ALA A 579 -17.50 -10.70 7.64
CA ALA A 579 -17.31 -10.14 8.98
C ALA A 579 -18.21 -10.86 9.98
N SER A 580 -18.14 -10.45 11.25
CA SER A 580 -19.11 -10.84 12.26
C SER A 580 -19.50 -9.64 13.12
N GLY A 581 -20.73 -9.62 13.60
CA GLY A 581 -21.24 -8.55 14.46
C GLY A 581 -22.13 -9.09 15.58
N LYS A 582 -22.82 -8.18 16.28
CA LYS A 582 -23.79 -8.51 17.31
C LYS A 582 -25.19 -8.12 16.83
N ALA A 583 -26.01 -9.13 16.59
CA ALA A 583 -27.42 -8.94 16.27
C ALA A 583 -28.19 -8.47 17.52
N THR A 584 -28.99 -7.42 17.37
CA THR A 584 -29.75 -6.81 18.46
C THR A 584 -31.18 -6.47 18.01
N THR A 585 -32.08 -6.27 18.96
CA THR A 585 -33.49 -5.92 18.66
C THR A 585 -33.66 -4.49 18.13
N THR A 586 -32.75 -3.57 18.44
CA THR A 586 -32.78 -2.16 18.03
C THR A 586 -31.38 -1.68 17.63
N ILE A 587 -31.28 -0.83 16.60
CA ILE A 587 -30.02 -0.17 16.23
C ILE A 587 -29.51 0.66 17.42
N ASN A 588 -28.21 0.54 17.72
CA ASN A 588 -27.50 1.46 18.58
C ASN A 588 -26.16 1.85 17.94
N GLN A 589 -26.11 3.02 17.30
CA GLN A 589 -24.90 3.50 16.62
C GLN A 589 -23.77 3.88 17.59
N GLY A 590 -24.09 4.19 18.85
CA GLY A 590 -23.09 4.54 19.87
C GLY A 590 -22.33 3.32 20.44
N ASN A 591 -22.80 2.11 20.13
CA ASN A 591 -22.14 0.86 20.50
C ASN A 591 -21.46 0.22 19.28
N SER A 592 -20.39 -0.52 19.51
CA SER A 592 -19.73 -1.36 18.49
C SER A 592 -20.49 -2.68 18.22
N ASP A 593 -21.82 -2.62 18.07
CA ASP A 593 -22.66 -3.80 17.85
C ASP A 593 -22.72 -4.23 16.36
N SER A 594 -22.37 -3.35 15.42
CA SER A 594 -22.41 -3.63 13.97
C SER A 594 -21.29 -4.57 13.49
N ALA A 595 -21.53 -5.28 12.39
CA ALA A 595 -20.47 -5.95 11.65
C ALA A 595 -19.78 -4.91 10.75
N ASN A 596 -18.53 -4.58 11.07
CA ASN A 596 -17.78 -3.53 10.38
C ASN A 596 -16.83 -4.14 9.34
N ILE A 597 -16.92 -3.63 8.11
CA ILE A 597 -16.03 -3.98 7.00
C ILE A 597 -15.37 -2.71 6.51
N TYR A 598 -14.06 -2.73 6.48
CA TYR A 598 -13.25 -1.69 5.86
C TYR A 598 -13.07 -1.98 4.38
N PHE A 599 -13.18 -0.97 3.54
CA PHE A 599 -12.83 -1.07 2.14
C PHE A 599 -12.37 0.27 1.54
N ASN A 600 -11.68 0.21 0.41
CA ASN A 600 -11.26 1.39 -0.35
C ASN A 600 -11.65 1.22 -1.82
N VAL A 601 -12.33 2.22 -2.39
CA VAL A 601 -12.72 2.24 -3.81
C VAL A 601 -11.69 3.06 -4.59
N ASN A 602 -10.64 2.41 -5.06
CA ASN A 602 -9.44 3.02 -5.63
C ASN A 602 -9.55 3.25 -7.16
N PHE A 603 -10.56 4.01 -7.58
CA PHE A 603 -10.72 4.43 -8.97
C PHE A 603 -10.28 5.88 -9.17
N SER A 604 -9.71 6.19 -10.33
CA SER A 604 -9.27 7.55 -10.69
C SER A 604 -10.40 8.43 -11.24
N ASN A 605 -11.58 7.87 -11.45
CA ASN A 605 -12.78 8.53 -11.95
C ASN A 605 -13.97 8.23 -11.02
N ASP A 606 -15.07 8.97 -11.19
CA ASP A 606 -16.35 8.63 -10.58
C ASP A 606 -16.72 7.19 -10.90
N VAL A 607 -17.10 6.43 -9.87
CA VAL A 607 -17.51 5.03 -10.03
C VAL A 607 -18.81 4.79 -9.29
N ASN A 608 -19.78 4.21 -9.98
CA ASN A 608 -20.99 3.72 -9.32
C ASN A 608 -20.68 2.39 -8.67
N VAL A 609 -20.88 2.32 -7.36
CA VAL A 609 -20.68 1.12 -6.55
C VAL A 609 -22.04 0.71 -6.01
N THR A 610 -22.33 -0.59 -6.07
CA THR A 610 -23.55 -1.12 -5.49
C THR A 610 -23.29 -2.18 -4.44
N PHE A 611 -24.17 -2.30 -3.46
CA PHE A 611 -23.96 -3.11 -2.26
C PHE A 611 -25.19 -3.93 -1.92
N TYR A 612 -24.96 -5.13 -1.40
CA TYR A 612 -25.93 -5.80 -0.53
C TYR A 612 -25.18 -6.62 0.52
N ALA A 613 -25.85 -6.97 1.61
CA ALA A 613 -25.29 -7.84 2.63
C ALA A 613 -26.24 -8.99 2.97
N GLU A 614 -25.66 -10.08 3.43
CA GLU A 614 -26.34 -11.28 3.91
C GLU A 614 -25.88 -11.59 5.33
N VAL A 615 -26.82 -11.77 6.25
CA VAL A 615 -26.55 -12.34 7.57
C VAL A 615 -26.62 -13.86 7.46
N ASP A 616 -25.74 -14.54 8.17
CA ASP A 616 -25.57 -15.99 8.09
C ASP A 616 -25.56 -16.56 6.66
N PRO A 617 -24.63 -16.10 5.79
CA PRO A 617 -24.61 -16.42 4.36
C PRO A 617 -24.42 -17.91 4.02
N ASN A 618 -24.09 -18.73 5.02
CA ASN A 618 -23.86 -20.16 4.86
C ASN A 618 -24.97 -21.00 5.56
N ASN A 619 -26.01 -20.35 6.11
CA ASN A 619 -27.09 -20.95 6.89
C ASN A 619 -26.56 -21.86 8.01
N SER A 620 -25.56 -21.36 8.73
CA SER A 620 -24.86 -22.09 9.81
C SER A 620 -25.62 -22.05 11.14
N ILE A 621 -26.49 -21.07 11.31
CA ILE A 621 -27.40 -20.87 12.44
C ILE A 621 -28.78 -21.27 11.95
N SER A 622 -29.45 -22.21 12.63
CA SER A 622 -30.81 -22.58 12.22
C SER A 622 -31.79 -21.48 12.62
N GLU A 623 -32.48 -20.91 11.64
CA GLU A 623 -33.40 -19.80 11.87
C GLU A 623 -34.87 -20.20 11.74
N THR A 624 -35.78 -19.30 12.15
CA THR A 624 -37.22 -19.47 11.86
C THR A 624 -37.62 -18.92 10.49
N ASN A 625 -36.82 -18.02 9.93
CA ASN A 625 -37.01 -17.44 8.61
C ASN A 625 -35.64 -17.19 7.98
N GLU A 626 -35.37 -17.84 6.84
CA GLU A 626 -34.11 -17.67 6.10
C GLU A 626 -34.26 -16.65 4.95
N SER A 627 -35.50 -16.22 4.67
CA SER A 627 -35.81 -15.39 3.49
C SER A 627 -35.58 -13.90 3.69
N ASN A 628 -35.32 -13.47 4.93
CA ASN A 628 -35.06 -12.09 5.36
C ASN A 628 -33.60 -11.84 5.74
N ASN A 629 -32.70 -12.79 5.44
CA ASN A 629 -31.28 -12.68 5.76
C ASN A 629 -30.52 -11.69 4.88
N ARG A 630 -31.14 -11.20 3.80
CA ARG A 630 -30.53 -10.28 2.85
C ARG A 630 -31.04 -8.85 3.04
N TYR A 631 -30.14 -7.87 2.97
CA TYR A 631 -30.48 -6.45 2.89
C TYR A 631 -29.75 -5.71 1.76
N PRO A 632 -30.47 -4.92 0.94
CA PRO A 632 -31.93 -4.85 0.88
C PRO A 632 -32.53 -6.22 0.51
N ALA A 633 -33.80 -6.47 0.81
CA ALA A 633 -34.43 -7.79 0.56
C ALA A 633 -34.37 -8.20 -0.93
N SER A 634 -34.26 -7.23 -1.83
CA SER A 634 -33.96 -7.43 -3.26
C SER A 634 -33.16 -6.24 -3.81
N GLY A 635 -32.45 -6.43 -4.92
CA GLY A 635 -31.63 -5.37 -5.54
C GLY A 635 -30.40 -5.01 -4.72
N THR A 636 -29.87 -3.80 -4.93
CA THR A 636 -28.66 -3.29 -4.27
C THR A 636 -28.86 -1.83 -3.85
N ILE A 637 -28.10 -1.40 -2.85
CA ILE A 637 -27.92 0.02 -2.53
C ILE A 637 -26.90 0.57 -3.54
N SER A 638 -27.17 1.69 -4.20
CA SER A 638 -26.28 2.28 -5.19
C SER A 638 -25.72 3.61 -4.69
N MET A 639 -24.41 3.80 -4.80
CA MET A 639 -23.73 5.04 -4.43
C MET A 639 -22.65 5.37 -5.45
N THR A 640 -22.50 6.65 -5.79
CA THR A 640 -21.42 7.09 -6.66
C THR A 640 -20.24 7.60 -5.81
N PHE A 641 -19.13 6.89 -5.88
CA PHE A 641 -17.85 7.31 -5.31
C PHE A 641 -17.24 8.34 -6.24
N ARG A 642 -17.25 9.59 -5.80
CA ARG A 642 -16.83 10.75 -6.60
C ARG A 642 -15.31 10.88 -6.60
N LYS A 643 -14.74 11.13 -7.76
CA LYS A 643 -13.38 11.64 -7.86
C LYS A 643 -13.34 13.00 -7.16
N ARG A 644 -12.36 13.18 -6.27
CA ARG A 644 -12.03 14.47 -5.67
C ARG A 644 -10.62 14.88 -6.07
N THR A 645 -10.43 16.18 -6.30
CA THR A 645 -9.10 16.77 -6.43
C THR A 645 -8.43 16.84 -5.06
N THR A 646 -7.12 17.06 -5.06
CA THR A 646 -6.41 17.46 -3.83
C THR A 646 -6.89 18.85 -3.43
N LEU A 647 -7.04 19.07 -2.13
CA LEU A 647 -7.30 20.39 -1.55
C LEU A 647 -5.98 20.97 -1.07
N ASP A 648 -5.52 22.05 -1.69
CA ASP A 648 -4.23 22.66 -1.38
C ASP A 648 -4.41 23.80 -0.38
N ILE A 649 -3.90 23.64 0.84
CA ILE A 649 -4.07 24.58 1.95
C ILE A 649 -2.71 25.10 2.41
N VAL A 650 -2.58 26.43 2.53
CA VAL A 650 -1.37 27.04 3.08
C VAL A 650 -1.66 27.74 4.41
N GLY A 651 -1.04 27.26 5.48
CA GLY A 651 -1.06 27.89 6.79
C GLY A 651 -0.11 29.09 6.89
N GLN A 652 -0.61 30.23 7.36
CA GLN A 652 0.18 31.42 7.71
C GLN A 652 0.22 31.59 9.23
N ARG A 653 1.36 31.28 9.84
CA ARG A 653 1.58 31.54 11.27
C ARG A 653 1.65 33.02 11.56
N LEU A 654 0.99 33.46 12.61
CA LEU A 654 1.08 34.83 13.12
C LEU A 654 2.08 34.91 14.28
N ARG A 655 2.84 36.00 14.27
CA ARG A 655 3.39 36.56 15.50
C ARG A 655 2.44 37.67 15.95
N TYR A 656 1.52 37.35 16.85
CA TYR A 656 0.47 38.25 17.31
C TYR A 656 0.92 39.05 18.54
N HIS A 657 0.91 40.38 18.43
CA HIS A 657 1.34 41.26 19.52
C HIS A 657 0.73 42.67 19.43
N PRO A 658 -0.59 42.83 19.56
CA PRO A 658 -1.19 44.15 19.65
C PRO A 658 -0.69 44.90 20.88
N SER A 659 -0.83 46.23 20.87
CA SER A 659 -0.39 47.06 21.99
C SER A 659 -1.04 46.60 23.31
N GLY A 660 -0.22 46.33 24.33
CA GLY A 660 -0.67 45.83 25.63
C GLY A 660 -0.87 44.32 25.72
N TYR A 661 -0.59 43.55 24.66
CA TYR A 661 -0.67 42.08 24.69
C TYR A 661 0.48 41.45 25.47
N THR A 662 0.15 40.56 26.40
CA THR A 662 1.10 39.87 27.28
C THR A 662 1.09 38.34 27.14
N GLY A 663 0.21 37.78 26.31
CA GLY A 663 0.13 36.33 26.08
C GLY A 663 1.19 35.83 25.10
N ASP A 664 1.13 34.54 24.80
CA ASP A 664 2.03 33.92 23.84
C ASP A 664 1.87 34.54 22.46
N GLN A 665 2.99 34.92 21.83
CA GLN A 665 2.96 35.67 20.58
C GLN A 665 2.97 34.77 19.35
N TYR A 666 3.37 33.51 19.45
CA TYR A 666 3.69 32.69 18.29
C TYR A 666 2.73 31.52 18.14
N ALA A 667 2.07 31.43 16.98
CA ALA A 667 1.25 30.27 16.66
C ALA A 667 2.12 29.08 16.20
N GLY A 668 2.04 27.95 16.88
CA GLY A 668 2.93 26.81 16.61
C GLY A 668 2.46 25.45 17.09
N GLY A 669 1.22 25.31 17.55
CA GLY A 669 0.66 24.05 18.04
C GLY A 669 0.54 22.94 16.99
N TRP A 670 0.16 21.74 17.42
CA TRP A 670 -0.04 20.55 16.56
C TRP A 670 -0.92 20.84 15.34
N ALA A 671 -2.06 21.50 15.53
CA ALA A 671 -2.99 21.83 14.45
C ALA A 671 -2.33 22.67 13.34
N VAL A 672 -1.44 23.60 13.72
CA VAL A 672 -0.71 24.49 12.81
C VAL A 672 0.26 23.71 11.92
N ASN A 673 0.85 22.64 12.43
CA ASN A 673 1.92 21.89 11.75
C ASN A 673 1.40 20.63 11.04
N GLY A 674 0.16 20.63 10.56
CA GLY A 674 -0.43 19.55 9.77
C GLY A 674 -1.63 18.88 10.45
N GLY A 675 -1.67 18.87 11.79
CA GLY A 675 -2.73 18.18 12.53
C GLY A 675 -4.16 18.65 12.21
N GLY A 676 -4.33 19.94 11.89
CA GLY A 676 -5.62 20.48 11.47
C GLY A 676 -6.07 19.92 10.11
N ALA A 677 -5.14 19.77 9.18
CA ALA A 677 -5.40 19.15 7.89
C ALA A 677 -5.66 17.64 8.03
N ASP A 678 -4.88 16.94 8.85
CA ASP A 678 -5.10 15.51 9.13
C ASP A 678 -6.51 15.26 9.71
N PHE A 679 -6.94 16.12 10.63
CA PHE A 679 -8.27 16.08 11.22
C PHE A 679 -9.37 16.33 10.17
N MET A 680 -9.20 17.37 9.33
CA MET A 680 -10.12 17.63 8.23
C MET A 680 -10.19 16.46 7.24
N GLU A 681 -9.07 15.81 6.95
CA GLU A 681 -9.04 14.65 6.11
C GLU A 681 -9.84 13.50 6.74
N GLN A 682 -9.75 13.27 8.05
CA GLN A 682 -10.56 12.25 8.73
C GLN A 682 -12.06 12.58 8.71
N MET A 683 -12.42 13.85 8.87
CA MET A 683 -13.82 14.26 8.91
C MET A 683 -14.48 14.27 7.53
N LEU A 684 -13.79 14.77 6.50
CA LEU A 684 -14.41 15.07 5.23
C LEU A 684 -14.35 13.87 4.27
N PRO A 685 -15.36 13.68 3.41
CA PRO A 685 -15.30 12.73 2.31
C PRO A 685 -14.36 13.24 1.20
N ILE A 686 -13.08 13.34 1.52
CA ILE A 686 -11.96 13.60 0.62
C ILE A 686 -11.09 12.35 0.54
N ARG A 687 -10.41 12.13 -0.58
CA ARG A 687 -9.51 10.97 -0.74
C ARG A 687 -8.46 10.92 0.37
N ASN A 688 -7.91 9.76 0.66
CA ASN A 688 -6.74 9.70 1.54
C ASN A 688 -5.58 10.48 0.93
N ASN A 689 -4.81 11.16 1.78
CA ASN A 689 -3.80 12.15 1.42
C ASN A 689 -4.37 13.15 0.40
N GLY A 690 -5.59 13.59 0.69
CA GLY A 690 -6.40 14.43 -0.17
C GLY A 690 -6.21 15.90 0.12
N ILE A 691 -5.57 16.25 1.23
CA ILE A 691 -5.23 17.62 1.58
C ILE A 691 -3.71 17.76 1.46
N ASP A 692 -3.25 18.66 0.59
CA ASP A 692 -1.85 19.08 0.57
C ASP A 692 -1.73 20.30 1.48
N TYR A 693 -1.23 20.08 2.69
CA TYR A 693 -1.07 21.13 3.68
C TYR A 693 0.39 21.53 3.79
N SER A 694 0.64 22.83 3.67
CA SER A 694 1.97 23.40 3.92
C SER A 694 1.90 24.61 4.84
N VAL A 695 2.98 24.85 5.57
CA VAL A 695 3.11 26.05 6.42
C VAL A 695 4.08 27.00 5.76
N LYS A 696 3.63 28.23 5.51
CA LYS A 696 4.50 29.28 5.02
C LYS A 696 5.64 29.55 6.00
N SER A 697 6.85 29.64 5.47
CA SER A 697 8.03 29.93 6.28
C SER A 697 7.95 31.31 6.94
N GLY A 698 8.40 31.38 8.19
CA GLY A 698 8.35 32.57 9.02
C GLY A 698 6.98 32.87 9.64
N TYR A 699 6.94 33.99 10.37
CA TYR A 699 5.73 34.49 11.03
C TYR A 699 5.31 35.82 10.41
N LEU A 700 4.01 36.00 10.20
CA LEU A 700 3.44 37.29 9.88
C LEU A 700 3.31 38.10 11.16
N ASN A 701 4.07 39.18 11.31
CA ASN A 701 3.92 40.10 12.44
C ASN A 701 2.56 40.81 12.33
N TRP A 702 1.69 40.60 13.32
CA TRP A 702 0.35 41.18 13.36
C TRP A 702 0.11 41.95 14.66
N THR A 703 -0.19 43.24 14.55
CA THR A 703 -0.33 44.17 15.69
C THR A 703 -1.72 44.75 15.85
N THR A 704 -2.65 44.43 14.95
CA THR A 704 -4.06 44.81 15.07
C THR A 704 -4.77 43.78 15.96
N SER A 705 -5.59 44.23 16.91
CA SER A 705 -6.31 43.31 17.82
C SER A 705 -7.34 42.47 17.07
N LEU A 706 -7.31 41.15 17.25
CA LEU A 706 -8.31 40.21 16.72
C LEU A 706 -9.55 40.07 17.62
N GLY A 707 -9.63 40.85 18.71
CA GLY A 707 -10.76 40.83 19.65
C GLY A 707 -12.02 41.52 19.14
N SER A 708 -12.01 42.04 17.92
CA SER A 708 -13.15 42.70 17.26
C SER A 708 -13.30 42.20 15.82
N GLY A 709 -14.52 42.24 15.28
CA GLY A 709 -14.78 41.86 13.88
C GLY A 709 -13.95 42.66 12.89
N ASP A 710 -13.77 43.97 13.11
CA ASP A 710 -12.96 44.82 12.23
C ASP A 710 -11.50 44.34 12.13
N GLY A 711 -10.88 43.98 13.27
CA GLY A 711 -9.52 43.48 13.27
C GLY A 711 -9.36 42.09 12.64
N GLN A 712 -10.39 41.25 12.73
CA GLN A 712 -10.47 39.95 12.04
C GLN A 712 -10.57 40.17 10.52
N HIS A 713 -11.47 41.06 10.09
CA HIS A 713 -11.62 41.43 8.68
C HIS A 713 -10.34 42.04 8.10
N ASP A 714 -9.62 42.88 8.85
CA ASP A 714 -8.34 43.45 8.42
C ASP A 714 -7.30 42.36 8.10
N LEU A 715 -7.22 41.32 8.92
CA LEU A 715 -6.29 40.20 8.70
C LEU A 715 -6.69 39.39 7.46
N ILE A 716 -7.98 39.07 7.34
CA ILE A 716 -8.53 38.34 6.20
C ILE A 716 -8.26 39.13 4.90
N GLN A 717 -8.56 40.43 4.87
CA GLN A 717 -8.29 41.30 3.73
C GLN A 717 -6.80 41.33 3.38
N TYR A 718 -5.91 41.37 4.38
CA TYR A 718 -4.48 41.29 4.15
C TYR A 718 -4.08 39.97 3.47
N LEU A 719 -4.51 38.83 4.00
CA LEU A 719 -4.20 37.50 3.46
C LEU A 719 -4.79 37.31 2.06
N ASN A 720 -6.04 37.73 1.84
CA ASN A 720 -6.68 37.76 0.53
C ASN A 720 -5.85 38.57 -0.48
N SER A 721 -5.43 39.78 -0.11
CA SER A 721 -4.62 40.62 -1.00
C SER A 721 -3.28 39.96 -1.36
N ARG A 722 -2.65 39.24 -0.42
CA ARG A 722 -1.42 38.48 -0.67
C ARG A 722 -1.67 37.30 -1.59
N TRP A 723 -2.73 36.53 -1.35
CA TRP A 723 -3.10 35.41 -2.20
C TRP A 723 -3.38 35.85 -3.64
N ILE A 724 -4.17 36.92 -3.85
CA ILE A 724 -4.44 37.48 -5.17
C ILE A 724 -3.14 37.91 -5.85
N MET A 725 -2.28 38.65 -5.15
CA MET A 725 -1.02 39.14 -5.71
C MET A 725 -0.10 37.98 -6.12
N GLU A 726 0.00 36.92 -5.32
CA GLU A 726 0.85 35.78 -5.62
C GLU A 726 0.28 34.90 -6.74
N ASN A 727 -1.04 34.74 -6.85
CA ASN A 727 -1.65 33.91 -7.88
C ASN A 727 -1.90 34.64 -9.20
N ALA A 728 -2.50 35.84 -9.17
CA ALA A 728 -2.82 36.60 -10.38
C ALA A 728 -1.61 37.29 -11.01
N LEU A 729 -0.59 37.60 -10.20
CA LEU A 729 0.63 38.29 -10.63
C LEU A 729 1.89 37.46 -10.38
N SER A 730 1.76 36.13 -10.34
CA SER A 730 2.89 35.19 -10.24
C SER A 730 3.97 35.42 -11.30
N TRP A 731 3.57 35.80 -12.51
CA TRP A 731 4.51 36.15 -13.60
C TRP A 731 5.34 37.41 -13.31
N LEU A 732 4.86 38.31 -12.46
CA LEU A 732 5.51 39.58 -12.13
C LEU A 732 6.36 39.50 -10.85
N PHE A 733 5.92 38.72 -9.87
CA PHE A 733 6.57 38.62 -8.55
C PHE A 733 7.22 37.27 -8.26
N GLY A 734 7.17 36.34 -9.22
CA GLY A 734 7.54 34.94 -9.04
C GLY A 734 6.47 34.16 -8.28
N ALA A 735 6.64 32.84 -8.21
CA ALA A 735 5.83 32.01 -7.35
C ALA A 735 6.13 32.36 -5.87
N GLY A 736 5.11 32.86 -5.17
CA GLY A 736 5.11 33.01 -3.72
C GLY A 736 4.58 31.77 -2.99
N ALA A 737 4.57 31.83 -1.66
CA ALA A 737 4.13 30.72 -0.80
C ALA A 737 2.63 30.40 -0.88
N PHE A 738 1.80 31.32 -1.42
CA PHE A 738 0.38 31.09 -1.67
C PHE A 738 0.07 30.71 -3.13
N THR A 739 1.09 30.56 -3.98
CA THR A 739 0.90 30.19 -5.40
C THR A 739 0.32 28.79 -5.48
N GLY A 740 -0.84 28.65 -6.15
CA GLY A 740 -1.54 27.39 -6.28
C GLY A 740 -2.37 26.99 -5.05
N ALA A 741 -2.29 27.74 -3.94
CA ALA A 741 -3.12 27.47 -2.77
C ALA A 741 -4.59 27.66 -3.12
N GLU A 742 -5.42 26.65 -2.86
CA GLU A 742 -6.87 26.78 -2.95
C GLU A 742 -7.43 27.52 -1.74
N HIS A 743 -6.81 27.32 -0.57
CA HIS A 743 -7.17 28.02 0.67
C HIS A 743 -5.92 28.53 1.42
N VAL A 744 -6.08 29.64 2.13
CA VAL A 744 -5.07 30.20 3.04
C VAL A 744 -5.67 30.32 4.44
N TYR A 745 -4.99 29.75 5.43
CA TYR A 745 -5.48 29.78 6.81
C TYR A 745 -4.52 30.52 7.74
N GLY A 746 -5.00 31.57 8.41
CA GLY A 746 -4.21 32.37 9.36
C GLY A 746 -4.28 31.81 10.78
N TRP A 747 -3.14 31.40 11.33
CA TRP A 747 -3.04 30.84 12.68
C TRP A 747 -2.59 31.89 13.70
N ALA A 748 -3.47 32.26 14.63
CA ALA A 748 -3.16 33.09 15.79
C ALA A 748 -2.84 32.23 17.03
N PRO A 749 -1.96 32.68 17.93
CA PRO A 749 -1.76 32.02 19.22
C PRO A 749 -3.05 32.05 20.05
N ASN A 750 -3.34 30.98 20.78
CA ASN A 750 -4.59 30.80 21.53
C ASN A 750 -4.88 31.91 22.55
N ASP A 751 -3.86 32.41 23.24
CA ASP A 751 -4.01 33.52 24.19
C ASP A 751 -4.42 34.84 23.52
N GLY A 752 -4.16 34.95 22.21
CA GLY A 752 -4.38 36.16 21.43
C GLY A 752 -5.71 36.19 20.71
N TYR A 753 -6.18 35.03 20.28
CA TYR A 753 -7.45 34.83 19.60
C TYR A 753 -7.86 33.36 19.75
N SER A 754 -9.06 33.13 20.29
CA SER A 754 -9.59 31.79 20.58
C SER A 754 -10.79 31.42 19.71
N GLY A 755 -11.18 32.28 18.77
CA GLY A 755 -12.29 32.06 17.84
C GLY A 755 -11.80 31.69 16.44
N GLY A 756 -12.73 31.68 15.50
CA GLY A 756 -12.46 31.60 14.08
C GLY A 756 -13.26 32.65 13.29
N HIS A 757 -12.82 32.91 12.07
CA HIS A 757 -13.51 33.77 11.12
C HIS A 757 -13.10 33.43 9.68
N ALA A 758 -14.05 33.30 8.76
CA ALA A 758 -13.81 33.02 7.34
C ALA A 758 -14.43 34.06 6.38
N ASP A 759 -13.84 34.20 5.20
CA ASP A 759 -14.29 35.12 4.15
C ASP A 759 -15.38 34.51 3.27
N MET A 760 -16.64 34.60 3.69
CA MET A 760 -17.73 33.97 2.93
C MET A 760 -18.06 34.71 1.61
N PRO A 761 -18.19 34.01 0.46
CA PRO A 761 -18.55 34.63 -0.83
C PRO A 761 -19.87 35.40 -0.84
N VAL A 762 -20.85 34.97 -0.03
CA VAL A 762 -22.21 35.55 0.01
C VAL A 762 -22.32 36.74 0.98
N TYR A 763 -21.30 36.97 1.82
CA TYR A 763 -21.28 38.05 2.81
C TYR A 763 -19.93 38.78 2.78
N PRO A 764 -19.68 39.62 1.76
CA PRO A 764 -18.36 40.20 1.47
C PRO A 764 -18.01 41.35 2.42
N HIS A 765 -17.71 41.06 3.68
CA HIS A 765 -17.19 42.06 4.62
C HIS A 765 -15.65 42.12 4.61
N ALA A 766 -14.97 41.10 4.05
CA ALA A 766 -13.50 40.98 4.06
C ALA A 766 -12.84 40.55 2.72
N GLY A 767 -13.57 40.66 1.60
CA GLY A 767 -13.04 40.34 0.26
C GLY A 767 -14.02 39.51 -0.57
N GLY A 768 -14.82 38.67 0.08
CA GLY A 768 -15.85 37.83 -0.53
C GLY A 768 -15.31 36.79 -1.49
N LEU A 769 -14.06 36.33 -1.29
CA LEU A 769 -13.42 35.38 -2.20
C LEU A 769 -13.67 33.92 -1.83
N GLY A 770 -13.99 33.59 -0.57
CA GLY A 770 -14.12 32.19 -0.14
C GLY A 770 -12.82 31.42 -0.18
N VAL A 771 -11.71 32.07 0.19
CA VAL A 771 -10.35 31.50 0.10
C VAL A 771 -9.58 31.60 1.42
N VAL A 772 -10.00 32.48 2.33
CA VAL A 772 -9.23 32.81 3.53
C VAL A 772 -10.07 32.60 4.78
N GLY A 773 -9.55 31.74 5.66
CA GLY A 773 -9.98 31.61 7.05
C GLY A 773 -8.89 32.05 8.02
N ILE A 774 -9.29 32.40 9.25
CA ILE A 774 -8.37 32.62 10.37
C ILE A 774 -8.90 31.91 11.61
N GLY A 775 -7.99 31.51 12.49
CA GLY A 775 -8.36 30.93 13.76
C GLY A 775 -7.20 30.84 14.74
N THR A 776 -7.30 29.87 15.63
CA THR A 776 -6.45 29.74 16.82
C THR A 776 -5.60 28.49 16.78
N ASP A 777 -4.42 28.50 17.38
CA ASP A 777 -3.59 27.30 17.55
C ASP A 777 -3.91 26.52 18.83
N ARG A 778 -5.13 26.68 19.36
CA ARG A 778 -5.59 26.05 20.60
C ARG A 778 -5.21 24.56 20.67
N PRO A 779 -4.54 24.12 21.75
CA PRO A 779 -3.89 22.81 21.79
C PRO A 779 -4.81 21.64 21.47
N GLY A 780 -4.25 20.70 20.71
CA GLY A 780 -4.73 19.35 20.43
C GLY A 780 -3.51 18.44 20.31
N ALA A 781 -3.72 17.12 20.32
CA ALA A 781 -2.62 16.14 20.32
C ALA A 781 -2.71 15.12 19.19
N SER A 782 -3.91 14.87 18.66
CA SER A 782 -4.17 13.87 17.61
C SER A 782 -5.51 14.19 16.97
N THR A 783 -5.89 13.51 15.89
CA THR A 783 -7.21 13.74 15.28
C THR A 783 -8.38 13.18 16.11
N ASP A 784 -8.12 12.26 17.05
CA ASP A 784 -9.10 11.80 18.05
C ASP A 784 -9.25 12.77 19.24
N ASN A 785 -8.21 13.58 19.49
CA ASN A 785 -8.25 14.71 20.40
C ASN A 785 -7.75 15.98 19.69
N PRO A 786 -8.53 16.47 18.70
CA PRO A 786 -8.08 17.48 17.74
C PRO A 786 -7.83 18.84 18.37
N GLY A 787 -8.34 19.05 19.58
CA GLY A 787 -8.25 20.34 20.25
C GLY A 787 -9.09 21.41 19.55
N GLY A 788 -9.07 22.62 20.10
CA GLY A 788 -9.86 23.71 19.55
C GLY A 788 -9.34 24.23 18.22
N GLY A 789 -8.03 24.18 17.97
CA GLY A 789 -7.44 24.76 16.76
C GLY A 789 -7.84 24.02 15.49
N ALA A 790 -7.78 22.68 15.52
CA ALA A 790 -8.21 21.86 14.37
C ALA A 790 -9.73 21.90 14.17
N LEU A 791 -10.53 21.88 15.26
CA LEU A 791 -11.99 22.03 15.17
C LEU A 791 -12.39 23.35 14.54
N ILE A 792 -11.78 24.46 14.98
CA ILE A 792 -12.04 25.79 14.43
C ILE A 792 -11.57 25.87 12.98
N MET A 793 -10.40 25.34 12.63
CA MET A 793 -9.96 25.28 11.23
C MET A 793 -10.99 24.55 10.35
N ALA A 794 -11.41 23.35 10.74
CA ALA A 794 -12.40 22.60 9.98
C ALA A 794 -13.71 23.38 9.83
N HIS A 795 -14.20 23.99 10.92
CA HIS A 795 -15.41 24.82 10.94
C HIS A 795 -15.31 26.02 9.99
N GLU A 796 -14.24 26.81 10.09
CA GLU A 796 -14.07 28.03 9.31
C GLU A 796 -13.87 27.74 7.81
N LEU A 797 -13.09 26.73 7.44
CA LEU A 797 -12.91 26.40 6.01
C LEU A 797 -14.20 25.90 5.36
N ILE A 798 -15.13 25.35 6.13
CA ILE A 798 -16.44 24.95 5.59
C ILE A 798 -17.27 26.18 5.19
N HIS A 799 -17.12 27.32 5.87
CA HIS A 799 -17.79 28.57 5.52
C HIS A 799 -17.38 29.13 4.16
N ASP A 800 -16.16 28.83 3.68
CA ASP A 800 -15.69 29.22 2.36
C ASP A 800 -16.55 28.60 1.23
N TYR A 801 -17.27 27.51 1.52
CA TYR A 801 -18.22 26.86 0.61
C TYR A 801 -19.68 27.34 0.76
N ASP A 802 -19.90 28.57 1.27
CA ASP A 802 -21.22 29.17 1.51
C ASP A 802 -22.11 28.37 2.48
N VAL A 803 -21.47 27.60 3.36
CA VAL A 803 -22.15 26.93 4.47
C VAL A 803 -22.30 27.93 5.60
N LYS A 804 -23.52 28.11 6.13
CA LYS A 804 -23.79 29.04 7.25
C LYS A 804 -23.96 28.28 8.57
N HIS A 805 -24.16 29.02 9.65
CA HIS A 805 -24.52 28.42 10.94
C HIS A 805 -25.95 27.85 10.88
N THR A 806 -26.28 26.97 11.81
CA THR A 806 -27.67 26.57 12.09
C THR A 806 -28.28 27.53 13.13
N ASN A 807 -29.61 27.51 13.30
CA ASN A 807 -30.31 28.36 14.28
C ASN A 807 -30.12 27.90 15.75
N THR A 808 -29.18 27.01 15.99
CA THR A 808 -28.72 26.59 17.31
C THR A 808 -27.47 27.41 17.60
N ALA A 809 -27.48 28.16 18.71
CA ALA A 809 -26.30 28.87 19.16
C ALA A 809 -25.15 27.87 19.33
N ASP A 810 -24.18 27.91 18.42
CA ASP A 810 -22.94 27.17 18.57
C ASP A 810 -22.01 27.89 19.54
N ALA A 811 -20.89 27.26 19.88
CA ALA A 811 -19.88 27.84 20.76
C ALA A 811 -19.24 29.13 20.20
N CYS A 812 -19.53 29.50 18.94
CA CYS A 812 -19.06 30.69 18.25
C CYS A 812 -20.08 31.85 18.28
N GLY A 813 -21.32 31.63 18.73
CA GLY A 813 -22.30 32.68 19.03
C GLY A 813 -22.96 33.36 17.82
N SER A 814 -22.89 32.76 16.63
CA SER A 814 -23.57 33.24 15.42
C SER A 814 -24.84 32.44 15.14
N ASN A 815 -25.87 33.11 14.61
CA ASN A 815 -27.24 32.59 14.53
C ASN A 815 -27.86 32.98 13.18
N ASP A 816 -27.42 32.34 12.10
CA ASP A 816 -27.90 32.59 10.73
C ASP A 816 -28.82 31.48 10.22
N SER A 817 -29.82 31.85 9.42
CA SER A 817 -31.07 31.06 9.25
C SER A 817 -31.13 30.14 8.01
N SER A 818 -30.01 29.66 7.46
CA SER A 818 -30.09 28.96 6.16
C SER A 818 -29.11 27.83 5.86
N SER A 819 -28.49 27.19 6.84
CA SER A 819 -27.59 26.06 6.58
C SER A 819 -28.17 24.70 6.92
N SER A 820 -27.92 23.73 6.04
CA SER A 820 -28.19 22.30 6.22
C SER A 820 -26.93 21.50 6.56
N PHE A 821 -25.78 22.14 6.80
CA PHE A 821 -24.55 21.47 7.19
C PHE A 821 -24.51 21.27 8.71
N PRO A 822 -24.34 20.04 9.20
CA PRO A 822 -24.21 19.74 10.61
C PRO A 822 -22.72 19.73 10.99
N TYR A 823 -22.25 20.25 12.11
CA TYR A 823 -22.63 19.98 13.48
C TYR A 823 -22.10 21.11 14.36
N GLY A 824 -22.79 21.43 15.45
CA GLY A 824 -22.31 22.27 16.56
C GLY A 824 -22.06 21.45 17.82
#